data_AF-A0A2V2MW15-F1
#
_entry.id   AF-A0A2V2MW15-F1
#
_cell.length_a   1.000
_cell.length_b   1.000
_cell.length_c   1.000
_cell.angle_alpha   90.00
_cell.angle_beta   90.00
_cell.angle_gamma   90.00
#
_symmetry.space_group_name_H-M   'P 1'
#
loop_
_entity.id
_entity.type
_entity.pdbx_description
1 polymer ?
#
loop_
_entity_poly.entity_id
_entity_poly.type
_entity_poly.pdbx_seq_one_letter_code
_entity_poly.pdbx_strand_id
1 'polypeptide(L)'
;MDKKTINLICLCFLFVLFLFSCGVYSESVYEEKYSDLWTTVENAYVYCFPLVVVDATMKKMTNTEIPTTTQAPINQLVHSNLQFTADNKLVVSPNVDDIYSSAFLDLNNSAFIFVKPKTERFSSIQFLDAYTNTIDVIGSGSKTDNPEDEVICLITGRDFTGDVPDGMKHITIPTDIAWIIIRTVINGPDDMPNVEAIQNQTVLIPFDVYLNKETYIPPIGSYNPKYNFNPVDFVFNMSPDEFFKTANGIMLRNPPASVDGPMLEEMQAINVGPGLIFDSTVLGTGGIDKWNSMVENIELTLTKQTAQYMVALGDWNYYGEPIGDWGSAYAYRGLVAIKGLGANPMYVAVYPEADTDSEGQQLSGINKYHLHIEKDMLPPVINDGFWSFTVYGSDDFLIPNEIDRYCINDRSNVTYNEDGSLDILLQAEKPGDDMVNNWLPVGTGDFRINLRIYGPDLQKIKNSWIPPKIVQGLVSEDIPENNSTEIWEKVKDAYIFSYPLVLMDATMKEHTNTVVPTSEQAPINQFQHDDQLKNADWRNVVSPNVDTLYSQAFLDLNSTVLVFVKPKADRFCSAQVMDAYSNTIDVIGSGGGADNPDDEEICLITGRNFMEDIPEGMTHISIPTDIGWIIIRIVCNGPDDLSNIEEIQKQLFLVPMENYLNNEPYIPPKGSYNEDNNFRPGDHVSNMSPEDYFSTANRLMISNPPSLEDTPMMEEMKSINVGPGLVFDEKILGQNASVQWNQMLDSMNPVLSPYYLSFTEKLGDWVYYPSPIAEWGTDYPYRAIIAQVAFGANPISVAIYPEAAFDTDKQKLNGQNKYILHFDEGMLPPVLEDGFWSITAYGSDSFLIPNEINRYCINDRSNVTYSEDGSLDILLQNKNPESDLENNWLPVGSDDFHLIMRIYLPDMDKILNNWIVPKIENQ
;
A
#
# COMPACT_ATOMS: atom_id res chain seq x y z
N MET A 1 77.63 -29.61 -31.41
CA MET A 1 77.98 -28.20 -31.72
C MET A 1 76.69 -27.40 -31.51
N ASP A 2 76.63 -26.40 -30.63
CA ASP A 2 77.26 -25.04 -30.72
C ASP A 2 76.47 -24.19 -31.74
N LYS A 3 75.87 -23.01 -31.49
CA LYS A 3 75.60 -22.10 -30.32
C LYS A 3 74.22 -21.41 -30.59
N LYS A 4 73.34 -21.02 -29.64
CA LYS A 4 73.41 -20.15 -28.45
C LYS A 4 73.38 -18.63 -28.76
N THR A 5 72.38 -17.91 -28.21
CA THR A 5 72.21 -16.41 -28.11
C THR A 5 71.88 -15.69 -29.44
N ILE A 6 71.09 -14.60 -29.55
CA ILE A 6 70.68 -13.50 -28.62
C ILE A 6 69.19 -13.09 -28.80
N ASN A 7 68.49 -12.79 -27.69
CA ASN A 7 67.42 -11.80 -27.34
C ASN A 7 66.66 -11.04 -28.48
N LEU A 8 65.39 -10.58 -28.38
CA LEU A 8 64.29 -10.49 -27.36
C LEU A 8 62.98 -10.19 -28.17
N ILE A 9 61.72 -10.01 -27.72
CA ILE A 9 61.01 -9.83 -26.43
C ILE A 9 59.85 -10.86 -26.32
N CYS A 10 58.92 -10.72 -25.37
CA CYS A 10 57.67 -11.50 -25.20
C CYS A 10 56.98 -11.89 -26.53
N LEU A 11 56.71 -13.16 -26.85
CA LEU A 11 56.00 -14.25 -26.13
C LEU A 11 54.48 -14.00 -26.01
N CYS A 12 53.57 -14.97 -26.27
CA CYS A 12 53.71 -16.34 -26.83
C CYS A 12 52.33 -16.77 -27.44
N PHE A 13 52.22 -17.37 -28.64
CA PHE A 13 52.43 -18.81 -29.02
C PHE A 13 51.38 -19.80 -28.48
N LEU A 14 50.96 -20.90 -29.16
CA LEU A 14 50.91 -21.38 -30.57
C LEU A 14 50.27 -22.83 -30.55
N PHE A 15 49.81 -23.56 -31.60
CA PHE A 15 49.72 -23.40 -33.07
C PHE A 15 48.75 -24.45 -33.70
N VAL A 16 48.12 -24.13 -34.84
CA VAL A 16 47.90 -24.99 -36.06
C VAL A 16 47.02 -26.26 -36.05
N LEU A 17 45.99 -26.23 -36.93
CA LEU A 17 45.43 -27.21 -37.92
C LEU A 17 45.48 -28.75 -37.63
N PHE A 18 44.53 -29.59 -38.10
CA PHE A 18 43.90 -29.63 -39.44
C PHE A 18 42.66 -30.58 -39.49
N LEU A 19 41.51 -30.15 -40.05
CA LEU A 19 40.28 -30.93 -40.45
C LEU A 19 39.66 -31.93 -39.43
N PHE A 20 38.34 -31.90 -39.11
CA PHE A 20 37.21 -32.10 -40.04
C PHE A 20 35.86 -31.64 -39.45
N SER A 21 34.88 -31.33 -40.32
CA SER A 21 33.41 -31.21 -40.10
C SER A 21 32.84 -30.25 -39.02
N CYS A 22 31.91 -29.40 -39.48
CA CYS A 22 30.84 -28.74 -38.70
C CYS A 22 31.24 -27.91 -37.46
N GLY A 23 31.60 -26.65 -37.69
CA GLY A 23 31.50 -25.56 -36.70
C GLY A 23 30.71 -24.40 -37.31
N VAL A 24 29.80 -23.80 -36.54
CA VAL A 24 28.94 -22.69 -36.99
C VAL A 24 29.75 -21.39 -37.03
N TYR A 25 29.39 -20.47 -37.93
CA TYR A 25 30.01 -19.14 -37.99
C TYR A 25 29.60 -18.30 -36.78
N SER A 26 30.47 -17.40 -36.34
CA SER A 26 30.23 -16.52 -35.21
C SER A 26 29.09 -15.52 -35.47
N GLU A 27 28.08 -15.53 -34.61
CA GLU A 27 27.34 -14.32 -34.26
C GLU A 27 27.73 -13.93 -32.83
N SER A 28 28.31 -12.74 -32.68
CA SER A 28 28.73 -12.18 -31.40
C SER A 28 28.46 -10.67 -31.37
N VAL A 29 27.20 -10.31 -31.69
CA VAL A 29 26.53 -9.03 -31.38
C VAL A 29 25.01 -9.30 -31.33
N TYR A 30 24.52 -9.99 -30.30
CA TYR A 30 23.09 -10.06 -29.91
C TYR A 30 22.95 -10.56 -28.46
N GLU A 31 23.42 -9.75 -27.52
CA GLU A 31 22.99 -9.77 -26.11
C GLU A 31 22.27 -8.44 -25.82
N GLU A 32 21.48 -8.37 -24.74
CA GLU A 32 20.61 -7.23 -24.35
C GLU A 32 19.42 -6.88 -25.29
N LYS A 33 18.36 -7.71 -25.36
CA LYS A 33 16.97 -7.20 -25.56
C LYS A 33 15.79 -8.17 -25.24
N TYR A 34 15.88 -9.02 -24.21
CA TYR A 34 14.71 -9.79 -23.74
C TYR A 34 14.51 -9.60 -22.23
N SER A 35 13.26 -9.36 -21.84
CA SER A 35 12.78 -9.45 -20.46
C SER A 35 12.79 -10.91 -19.99
N ASP A 36 12.55 -11.16 -18.70
CA ASP A 36 12.27 -12.54 -18.27
C ASP A 36 11.06 -13.10 -19.02
N LEU A 37 11.07 -14.41 -19.25
CA LEU A 37 10.04 -15.12 -19.98
C LEU A 37 8.65 -14.95 -19.34
N TRP A 38 8.56 -14.93 -18.00
CA TRP A 38 7.30 -14.70 -17.30
C TRP A 38 6.86 -13.24 -17.34
N THR A 39 7.79 -12.29 -17.34
CA THR A 39 7.47 -10.88 -17.66
C THR A 39 6.89 -10.74 -19.06
N THR A 40 7.46 -11.42 -20.07
CA THR A 40 6.89 -11.45 -21.44
C THR A 40 5.48 -12.06 -21.46
N VAL A 41 5.24 -13.15 -20.71
CA VAL A 41 3.93 -13.82 -20.64
C VAL A 41 2.88 -12.94 -19.93
N GLU A 42 3.24 -12.27 -18.83
CA GLU A 42 2.35 -11.33 -18.12
C GLU A 42 2.02 -10.12 -19.00
N ASN A 43 3.03 -9.49 -19.61
CA ASN A 43 2.84 -8.38 -20.55
C ASN A 43 1.91 -8.77 -21.71
N ALA A 44 2.11 -9.96 -22.29
CA ALA A 44 1.25 -10.50 -23.33
C ALA A 44 -0.19 -10.76 -22.84
N TYR A 45 -0.36 -11.28 -21.61
CA TYR A 45 -1.67 -11.50 -21.00
C TYR A 45 -2.41 -10.17 -20.81
N VAL A 46 -1.79 -9.20 -20.14
CA VAL A 46 -2.35 -7.88 -19.85
C VAL A 46 -2.71 -7.13 -21.13
N TYR A 47 -1.85 -7.16 -22.15
CA TYR A 47 -2.15 -6.55 -23.45
C TYR A 47 -3.38 -7.19 -24.12
N CYS A 48 -3.45 -8.53 -24.13
CA CYS A 48 -4.50 -9.29 -24.83
C CYS A 48 -5.84 -9.33 -24.07
N PHE A 49 -5.84 -9.25 -22.75
CA PHE A 49 -7.01 -9.51 -21.91
C PHE A 49 -8.24 -8.67 -22.31
N PRO A 50 -8.16 -7.34 -22.53
CA PRO A 50 -9.28 -6.54 -23.01
C PRO A 50 -9.87 -7.05 -24.34
N LEU A 51 -9.03 -7.47 -25.30
CA LEU A 51 -9.46 -7.96 -26.61
C LEU A 51 -10.21 -9.31 -26.49
N VAL A 52 -9.73 -10.20 -25.61
CA VAL A 52 -10.36 -11.50 -25.36
C VAL A 52 -11.67 -11.35 -24.56
N VAL A 53 -11.72 -10.43 -23.59
CA VAL A 53 -12.95 -10.10 -22.84
C VAL A 53 -13.99 -9.42 -23.74
N VAL A 54 -13.59 -8.56 -24.69
CA VAL A 54 -14.50 -7.97 -25.68
C VAL A 54 -15.11 -9.05 -26.59
N ASP A 55 -14.31 -9.99 -27.08
CA ASP A 55 -14.82 -11.13 -27.87
C ASP A 55 -15.75 -12.05 -27.06
N ALA A 56 -15.42 -12.34 -25.80
CA ALA A 56 -16.30 -13.08 -24.89
C ALA A 56 -17.62 -12.32 -24.63
N THR A 57 -17.55 -11.01 -24.43
CA THR A 57 -18.71 -10.12 -24.21
C THR A 57 -19.58 -10.04 -25.46
N MET A 58 -18.99 -9.89 -26.64
CA MET A 58 -19.69 -9.98 -27.93
C MET A 58 -20.40 -11.33 -28.06
N LYS A 59 -19.68 -12.45 -27.89
CA LYS A 59 -20.25 -13.81 -27.95
C LYS A 59 -21.43 -13.99 -27.00
N LYS A 60 -21.39 -13.42 -25.80
CA LYS A 60 -22.47 -13.41 -24.81
C LYS A 60 -23.66 -12.53 -25.26
N MET A 61 -23.41 -11.28 -25.62
CA MET A 61 -24.46 -10.31 -25.98
C MET A 61 -25.14 -10.64 -27.31
N THR A 62 -24.46 -11.29 -28.25
CA THR A 62 -25.04 -11.73 -29.53
C THR A 62 -25.62 -13.15 -29.51
N ASN A 63 -25.67 -13.81 -28.34
CA ASN A 63 -26.18 -15.16 -28.19
C ASN A 63 -27.72 -15.22 -28.14
N THR A 64 -28.40 -14.80 -29.21
CA THR A 64 -29.86 -14.81 -29.34
C THR A 64 -30.30 -14.90 -30.80
N GLU A 65 -31.53 -15.36 -31.05
CA GLU A 65 -32.15 -15.39 -32.38
C GLU A 65 -32.80 -14.04 -32.77
N ILE A 66 -33.25 -13.25 -31.78
CA ILE A 66 -33.87 -11.93 -31.93
C ILE A 66 -33.46 -11.01 -30.77
N PRO A 67 -33.55 -9.67 -30.90
CA PRO A 67 -33.33 -8.75 -29.79
C PRO A 67 -34.20 -9.05 -28.56
N THR A 68 -33.59 -8.90 -27.39
CA THR A 68 -34.19 -8.98 -26.05
C THR A 68 -33.88 -7.69 -25.28
N THR A 69 -34.08 -7.65 -23.95
CA THR A 69 -33.72 -6.51 -23.10
C THR A 69 -32.23 -6.47 -22.71
N THR A 70 -31.44 -7.51 -23.04
CA THR A 70 -30.02 -7.64 -22.65
C THR A 70 -29.13 -8.23 -23.75
N GLN A 71 -29.69 -8.71 -24.85
CA GLN A 71 -28.98 -9.36 -25.96
C GLN A 71 -29.61 -8.96 -27.30
N ALA A 72 -28.82 -8.87 -28.37
CA ALA A 72 -29.30 -8.72 -29.74
C ALA A 72 -28.33 -9.39 -30.72
N PRO A 73 -28.80 -9.98 -31.84
CA PRO A 73 -27.90 -10.56 -32.83
C PRO A 73 -26.88 -9.53 -33.32
N ILE A 74 -25.70 -9.98 -33.75
CA ILE A 74 -24.66 -9.08 -34.26
C ILE A 74 -25.22 -8.20 -35.40
N ASN A 75 -24.75 -6.95 -35.45
CA ASN A 75 -25.27 -5.87 -36.32
C ASN A 75 -26.69 -5.38 -36.00
N GLN A 76 -27.18 -5.58 -34.76
CA GLN A 76 -28.49 -5.09 -34.31
C GLN A 76 -28.39 -4.43 -32.92
N LEU A 77 -29.31 -3.50 -32.65
CA LEU A 77 -29.44 -2.85 -31.35
C LEU A 77 -30.17 -3.76 -30.34
N VAL A 78 -29.60 -3.87 -29.14
CA VAL A 78 -30.34 -4.16 -27.92
C VAL A 78 -30.75 -2.84 -27.27
N HIS A 79 -32.03 -2.73 -26.90
CA HIS A 79 -32.55 -1.67 -26.06
C HIS A 79 -32.94 -2.28 -24.71
N SER A 80 -32.30 -1.85 -23.63
CA SER A 80 -32.69 -2.28 -22.29
C SER A 80 -33.79 -1.39 -21.75
N ASN A 81 -34.60 -1.96 -20.87
CA ASN A 81 -35.52 -1.24 -19.98
C ASN A 81 -35.30 -1.68 -18.51
N LEU A 82 -34.15 -2.27 -18.20
CA LEU A 82 -33.74 -2.63 -16.85
C LEU A 82 -33.24 -1.37 -16.13
N GLN A 83 -33.96 -0.99 -15.06
CA GLN A 83 -33.45 -0.12 -14.01
C GLN A 83 -32.83 -1.02 -12.93
N PHE A 84 -31.66 -0.65 -12.41
CA PHE A 84 -30.98 -1.44 -11.38
C PHE A 84 -31.51 -1.13 -9.98
N THR A 85 -31.90 -2.16 -9.24
CA THR A 85 -32.18 -2.14 -7.80
C THR A 85 -31.20 -3.04 -7.05
N ALA A 86 -31.30 -3.10 -5.71
CA ALA A 86 -30.47 -3.98 -4.88
C ALA A 86 -30.60 -5.48 -5.18
N ASP A 87 -31.71 -5.91 -5.81
CA ASP A 87 -31.90 -7.29 -6.27
C ASP A 87 -31.03 -7.64 -7.51
N ASN A 88 -30.52 -6.64 -8.23
CA ASN A 88 -29.82 -6.84 -9.51
C ASN A 88 -28.30 -7.05 -9.35
N LYS A 89 -27.91 -8.25 -8.91
CA LYS A 89 -26.50 -8.68 -8.82
C LYS A 89 -25.89 -9.10 -10.18
N LEU A 90 -26.24 -8.42 -11.28
CA LEU A 90 -25.79 -8.75 -12.65
C LEU A 90 -24.53 -8.00 -13.10
N VAL A 91 -24.28 -6.83 -12.52
CA VAL A 91 -23.15 -5.94 -12.80
C VAL A 91 -22.77 -5.28 -11.49
N VAL A 92 -21.49 -5.30 -11.10
CA VAL A 92 -21.00 -4.59 -9.91
C VAL A 92 -21.04 -3.07 -10.11
N SER A 93 -21.21 -2.31 -9.04
CA SER A 93 -21.33 -0.84 -9.04
C SER A 93 -22.34 -0.28 -10.07
N PRO A 94 -23.54 -0.87 -10.23
CA PRO A 94 -24.42 -0.56 -11.37
C PRO A 94 -24.86 0.90 -11.35
N ASN A 95 -24.83 1.54 -12.52
CA ASN A 95 -25.31 2.89 -12.73
C ASN A 95 -26.85 2.91 -12.73
N VAL A 96 -27.45 3.77 -11.91
CA VAL A 96 -28.90 3.90 -11.74
C VAL A 96 -29.49 5.11 -12.48
N ASP A 97 -28.64 6.02 -12.97
CA ASP A 97 -29.07 7.22 -13.67
C ASP A 97 -29.29 7.01 -15.17
N ASP A 98 -28.68 6.00 -15.79
CA ASP A 98 -28.77 5.74 -17.25
C ASP A 98 -29.46 4.42 -17.57
N ILE A 99 -30.31 4.44 -18.61
CA ILE A 99 -30.71 3.22 -19.31
C ILE A 99 -29.78 2.99 -20.50
N TYR A 100 -29.36 1.74 -20.64
CA TYR A 100 -28.41 1.33 -21.67
C TYR A 100 -29.08 0.86 -22.96
N SER A 101 -28.44 1.13 -24.08
CA SER A 101 -28.66 0.43 -25.35
C SER A 101 -27.30 0.16 -26.00
N SER A 102 -27.19 -0.87 -26.83
CA SER A 102 -25.88 -1.31 -27.33
C SER A 102 -25.99 -2.09 -28.64
N ALA A 103 -24.91 -2.15 -29.41
CA ALA A 103 -24.75 -3.06 -30.54
C ALA A 103 -23.29 -3.47 -30.69
N PHE A 104 -23.04 -4.75 -31.00
CA PHE A 104 -21.77 -5.18 -31.59
C PHE A 104 -21.92 -5.21 -33.10
N LEU A 105 -20.95 -4.65 -33.83
CA LEU A 105 -20.89 -4.66 -35.29
C LEU A 105 -19.74 -5.55 -35.79
N ASP A 106 -19.98 -6.22 -36.91
CA ASP A 106 -18.96 -6.83 -37.75
C ASP A 106 -18.84 -6.01 -39.05
N LEU A 107 -17.79 -5.18 -39.13
CA LEU A 107 -17.49 -4.23 -40.21
C LEU A 107 -16.69 -4.86 -41.36
N ASN A 108 -16.43 -6.18 -41.33
CA ASN A 108 -15.69 -6.88 -42.37
C ASN A 108 -16.47 -6.86 -43.70
N ASN A 109 -15.99 -6.06 -44.65
CA ASN A 109 -16.69 -5.76 -45.91
C ASN A 109 -18.11 -5.18 -45.68
N SER A 110 -18.34 -4.46 -44.57
CA SER A 110 -19.64 -3.86 -44.26
C SER A 110 -19.50 -2.43 -43.71
N ALA A 111 -20.61 -1.69 -43.76
CA ALA A 111 -20.75 -0.35 -43.21
C ALA A 111 -22.19 -0.16 -42.73
N PHE A 112 -22.39 0.71 -41.74
CA PHE A 112 -23.70 0.95 -41.12
C PHE A 112 -24.03 2.43 -41.07
N ILE A 113 -25.31 2.76 -41.27
CA ILE A 113 -25.87 4.03 -40.85
C ILE A 113 -26.40 3.86 -39.43
N PHE A 114 -25.92 4.72 -38.54
CA PHE A 114 -26.48 4.95 -37.22
C PHE A 114 -27.15 6.33 -37.17
N VAL A 115 -28.30 6.45 -36.50
CA VAL A 115 -28.96 7.73 -36.28
C VAL A 115 -29.22 7.91 -34.78
N LYS A 116 -28.58 8.94 -34.19
CA LYS A 116 -29.03 9.53 -32.93
C LYS A 116 -30.23 10.43 -33.25
N PRO A 117 -31.41 10.22 -32.65
CA PRO A 117 -32.55 11.13 -32.83
C PRO A 117 -32.35 12.47 -32.09
N LYS A 118 -33.08 13.52 -32.49
CA LYS A 118 -33.12 14.78 -31.71
C LYS A 118 -33.78 14.52 -30.35
N THR A 119 -33.15 14.98 -29.27
CA THR A 119 -33.64 14.86 -27.89
C THR A 119 -33.04 15.93 -26.99
N GLU A 120 -33.82 16.54 -26.08
CA GLU A 120 -33.35 17.52 -25.08
C GLU A 120 -32.79 16.84 -23.80
N ARG A 121 -32.73 15.50 -23.79
CA ARG A 121 -32.28 14.66 -22.68
C ARG A 121 -30.86 14.15 -22.94
N PHE A 122 -30.02 14.13 -21.90
CA PHE A 122 -28.68 13.54 -21.94
C PHE A 122 -28.73 12.11 -22.53
N SER A 123 -28.04 11.95 -23.66
CA SER A 123 -27.93 10.72 -24.43
C SER A 123 -26.56 10.70 -25.10
N SER A 124 -25.61 10.01 -24.47
CA SER A 124 -24.25 9.82 -24.99
C SER A 124 -24.17 8.51 -25.77
N ILE A 125 -23.56 8.55 -26.95
CA ILE A 125 -23.33 7.38 -27.80
C ILE A 125 -21.84 7.25 -28.06
N GLN A 126 -21.23 6.27 -27.40
CA GLN A 126 -19.80 5.97 -27.43
C GLN A 126 -19.53 4.88 -28.48
N PHE A 127 -18.54 5.10 -29.34
CA PHE A 127 -18.05 4.13 -30.32
C PHE A 127 -16.69 3.60 -29.89
N LEU A 128 -16.61 2.30 -29.63
CA LEU A 128 -15.42 1.59 -29.19
C LEU A 128 -14.89 0.68 -30.30
N ASP A 129 -13.56 0.56 -30.38
CA ASP A 129 -12.89 -0.51 -31.15
C ASP A 129 -12.82 -1.83 -30.35
N ALA A 130 -12.24 -2.87 -30.96
CA ALA A 130 -12.09 -4.18 -30.33
C ALA A 130 -11.16 -4.17 -29.08
N TYR A 131 -10.34 -3.14 -28.90
CA TYR A 131 -9.43 -2.94 -27.77
C TYR A 131 -10.00 -1.98 -26.71
N THR A 132 -11.27 -1.57 -26.83
CA THR A 132 -11.94 -0.56 -25.97
C THR A 132 -11.35 0.86 -26.03
N ASN A 133 -10.64 1.23 -27.11
CA ASN A 133 -10.35 2.64 -27.37
C ASN A 133 -11.64 3.36 -27.81
N THR A 134 -11.90 4.55 -27.26
CA THR A 134 -13.04 5.39 -27.67
C THR A 134 -12.70 6.16 -28.93
N ILE A 135 -13.25 5.73 -30.05
CA ILE A 135 -12.99 6.31 -31.38
C ILE A 135 -13.74 7.63 -31.57
N ASP A 136 -15.00 7.71 -31.11
CA ASP A 136 -15.80 8.94 -31.11
C ASP A 136 -16.92 8.86 -30.07
N VAL A 137 -17.47 10.02 -29.70
CA VAL A 137 -18.68 10.16 -28.88
C VAL A 137 -19.58 11.21 -29.53
N ILE A 138 -20.83 10.83 -29.82
CA ILE A 138 -21.85 11.73 -30.40
C ILE A 138 -22.99 11.96 -29.40
N GLY A 139 -23.68 13.08 -29.55
CA GLY A 139 -24.66 13.54 -28.57
C GLY A 139 -23.99 14.10 -27.32
N SER A 140 -24.47 13.72 -26.15
CA SER A 140 -24.00 14.26 -24.88
C SER A 140 -22.56 13.85 -24.57
N GLY A 141 -21.75 14.82 -24.13
CA GLY A 141 -20.30 14.64 -23.99
C GLY A 141 -19.51 14.63 -25.32
N SER A 142 -20.14 14.92 -26.47
CA SER A 142 -19.41 15.06 -27.74
C SER A 142 -18.46 16.26 -27.75
N LYS A 143 -17.32 16.11 -28.43
CA LYS A 143 -16.35 17.19 -28.68
C LYS A 143 -16.70 18.08 -29.88
N THR A 144 -17.63 17.64 -30.74
CA THR A 144 -17.91 18.29 -32.04
C THR A 144 -19.38 18.58 -32.29
N ASP A 145 -20.28 17.83 -31.66
CA ASP A 145 -21.70 17.80 -32.01
C ASP A 145 -22.54 18.53 -30.95
N ASN A 146 -23.64 19.18 -31.36
CA ASN A 146 -24.61 19.71 -30.41
C ASN A 146 -25.36 18.53 -29.76
N PRO A 147 -25.36 18.37 -28.42
CA PRO A 147 -25.98 17.22 -27.76
C PRO A 147 -27.44 17.00 -28.14
N GLU A 148 -28.20 18.09 -28.33
CA GLU A 148 -29.62 17.96 -28.63
C GLU A 148 -29.90 17.32 -29.99
N ASP A 149 -29.13 17.68 -31.02
CA ASP A 149 -29.54 17.53 -32.42
C ASP A 149 -29.51 16.08 -32.95
N GLU A 150 -30.21 15.86 -34.06
CA GLU A 150 -30.13 14.60 -34.80
C GLU A 150 -28.74 14.47 -35.44
N VAL A 151 -28.08 13.33 -35.22
CA VAL A 151 -26.76 13.04 -35.80
C VAL A 151 -26.84 11.74 -36.59
N ILE A 152 -26.61 11.83 -37.89
CA ILE A 152 -26.54 10.69 -38.82
C ILE A 152 -25.07 10.33 -39.03
N CYS A 153 -24.67 9.15 -38.58
CA CYS A 153 -23.32 8.62 -38.71
C CYS A 153 -23.24 7.52 -39.76
N LEU A 154 -22.23 7.58 -40.62
CA LEU A 154 -21.73 6.44 -41.38
C LEU A 154 -20.58 5.80 -40.58
N ILE A 155 -20.76 4.55 -40.16
CA ILE A 155 -19.77 3.75 -39.42
C ILE A 155 -19.14 2.77 -40.40
N THR A 156 -17.81 2.75 -40.49
CA THR A 156 -17.07 1.90 -41.43
C THR A 156 -15.86 1.25 -40.79
N GLY A 157 -15.46 0.08 -41.27
CA GLY A 157 -14.13 -0.46 -40.99
C GLY A 157 -13.04 0.33 -41.73
N ARG A 158 -11.80 0.21 -41.24
CA ARG A 158 -10.56 0.80 -41.79
C ARG A 158 -10.36 0.72 -43.32
N ASP A 159 -10.81 -0.35 -43.98
CA ASP A 159 -10.55 -0.62 -45.40
C ASP A 159 -11.66 -0.08 -46.34
N PHE A 160 -12.59 0.71 -45.81
CA PHE A 160 -13.68 1.31 -46.58
C PHE A 160 -13.18 2.37 -47.57
N THR A 161 -13.68 2.31 -48.81
CA THR A 161 -13.26 3.14 -49.95
C THR A 161 -14.43 3.73 -50.75
N GLY A 162 -15.64 3.72 -50.19
CA GLY A 162 -16.82 4.35 -50.78
C GLY A 162 -16.92 5.84 -50.48
N ASP A 163 -17.85 6.53 -51.16
CA ASP A 163 -18.16 7.93 -50.88
C ASP A 163 -19.00 8.07 -49.60
N VAL A 164 -18.66 9.04 -48.75
CA VAL A 164 -19.47 9.45 -47.60
C VAL A 164 -20.59 10.40 -48.09
N PRO A 165 -21.88 10.15 -47.81
CA PRO A 165 -22.96 11.05 -48.22
C PRO A 165 -22.91 12.42 -47.54
N ASP A 166 -23.28 13.46 -48.28
CA ASP A 166 -23.36 14.85 -47.78
C ASP A 166 -24.19 14.94 -46.48
N GLY A 167 -23.61 15.53 -45.44
CA GLY A 167 -24.27 15.80 -44.15
C GLY A 167 -24.16 14.69 -43.11
N MET A 168 -23.47 13.57 -43.39
CA MET A 168 -23.19 12.53 -42.39
C MET A 168 -21.87 12.79 -41.65
N LYS A 169 -21.81 12.41 -40.36
CA LYS A 169 -20.54 12.23 -39.64
C LYS A 169 -19.94 10.88 -40.05
N HIS A 170 -18.65 10.82 -40.39
CA HIS A 170 -17.96 9.57 -40.74
C HIS A 170 -17.11 9.09 -39.57
N ILE A 171 -17.41 7.88 -39.07
CA ILE A 171 -16.70 7.23 -37.97
C ILE A 171 -16.01 5.99 -38.55
N THR A 172 -14.68 6.04 -38.67
CA THR A 172 -13.86 4.91 -39.12
C THR A 172 -13.31 4.17 -37.92
N ILE A 173 -13.73 2.92 -37.72
CA ILE A 173 -13.22 2.04 -36.65
C ILE A 173 -11.96 1.33 -37.17
N PRO A 174 -10.85 1.31 -36.40
CA PRO A 174 -9.59 0.70 -36.84
C PRO A 174 -9.64 -0.84 -36.92
N THR A 175 -10.62 -1.46 -36.27
CA THR A 175 -10.83 -2.91 -36.16
C THR A 175 -12.11 -3.36 -36.86
N ASP A 176 -12.20 -4.62 -37.27
CA ASP A 176 -13.44 -5.15 -37.85
C ASP A 176 -14.60 -5.20 -36.83
N ILE A 177 -14.32 -5.49 -35.56
CA ILE A 177 -15.30 -5.44 -34.48
C ILE A 177 -15.42 -3.99 -34.02
N ALA A 178 -16.65 -3.50 -33.89
CA ALA A 178 -16.96 -2.27 -33.18
C ALA A 178 -18.02 -2.53 -32.11
N TRP A 179 -17.98 -1.77 -31.01
CA TRP A 179 -18.97 -1.83 -29.95
C TRP A 179 -19.57 -0.45 -29.70
N ILE A 180 -20.88 -0.34 -29.81
CA ILE A 180 -21.64 0.88 -29.52
C ILE A 180 -22.21 0.75 -28.10
N ILE A 181 -21.98 1.77 -27.26
CA ILE A 181 -22.64 1.91 -25.96
C ILE A 181 -23.42 3.22 -25.95
N ILE A 182 -24.72 3.14 -25.74
CA ILE A 182 -25.64 4.26 -25.60
C ILE A 182 -26.06 4.35 -24.14
N ARG A 183 -25.88 5.52 -23.52
CA ARG A 183 -26.32 5.82 -22.14
C ARG A 183 -27.30 6.98 -22.22
N THR A 184 -28.54 6.77 -21.79
CA THR A 184 -29.60 7.80 -21.82
C THR A 184 -30.19 7.96 -20.44
N VAL A 185 -30.10 9.18 -19.89
CA VAL A 185 -30.45 9.45 -18.49
C VAL A 185 -31.94 9.21 -18.24
N ILE A 186 -32.31 8.71 -17.07
CA ILE A 186 -33.69 8.51 -16.61
C ILE A 186 -33.99 9.34 -15.37
N ASN A 187 -35.21 9.86 -15.30
CA ASN A 187 -35.69 10.74 -14.22
C ASN A 187 -36.65 9.98 -13.29
N GLY A 188 -36.17 8.84 -12.76
CA GLY A 188 -36.94 7.93 -11.91
C GLY A 188 -37.85 6.96 -12.70
N PRO A 189 -38.50 5.99 -12.02
CA PRO A 189 -39.05 4.82 -12.70
C PRO A 189 -40.16 5.08 -13.72
N ASP A 190 -41.04 6.06 -13.43
CA ASP A 190 -42.17 6.43 -14.31
C ASP A 190 -41.73 7.11 -15.62
N ASP A 191 -40.46 7.51 -15.74
CA ASP A 191 -39.90 8.19 -16.92
C ASP A 191 -39.45 7.22 -18.03
N MET A 192 -39.45 5.90 -17.76
CA MET A 192 -39.07 4.86 -18.71
C MET A 192 -39.74 4.97 -20.09
N PRO A 193 -41.05 5.30 -20.23
CA PRO A 193 -41.68 5.45 -21.55
C PRO A 193 -41.09 6.59 -22.40
N ASN A 194 -40.50 7.62 -21.80
CA ASN A 194 -39.83 8.70 -22.53
C ASN A 194 -38.46 8.25 -23.06
N VAL A 195 -37.76 7.39 -22.31
CA VAL A 195 -36.52 6.73 -22.75
C VAL A 195 -36.82 5.71 -23.85
N GLU A 196 -37.87 4.89 -23.71
CA GLU A 196 -38.35 4.00 -24.77
C GLU A 196 -38.72 4.78 -26.04
N ALA A 197 -39.33 5.96 -25.92
CA ALA A 197 -39.65 6.82 -27.07
C ALA A 197 -38.39 7.32 -27.82
N ILE A 198 -37.26 7.50 -27.13
CA ILE A 198 -35.97 7.83 -27.76
C ILE A 198 -35.36 6.57 -28.40
N GLN A 199 -35.32 5.46 -27.66
CA GLN A 199 -34.82 4.16 -28.15
C GLN A 199 -35.51 3.72 -29.46
N ASN A 200 -36.84 3.83 -29.54
CA ASN A 200 -37.64 3.50 -30.73
C ASN A 200 -37.39 4.43 -31.93
N GLN A 201 -36.66 5.54 -31.77
CA GLN A 201 -36.26 6.44 -32.85
C GLN A 201 -34.77 6.32 -33.22
N THR A 202 -33.98 5.61 -32.42
CA THR A 202 -32.58 5.28 -32.74
C THR A 202 -32.53 4.23 -33.85
N VAL A 203 -31.75 4.50 -34.91
CA VAL A 203 -31.67 3.62 -36.08
C VAL A 203 -30.26 3.03 -36.18
N LEU A 204 -30.18 1.74 -36.50
CA LEU A 204 -28.96 1.06 -36.96
C LEU A 204 -29.34 0.17 -38.15
N ILE A 205 -28.85 0.49 -39.35
CA ILE A 205 -29.10 -0.29 -40.59
C ILE A 205 -27.85 -0.38 -41.47
N PRO A 206 -27.70 -1.43 -42.31
CA PRO A 206 -26.61 -1.51 -43.28
C PRO A 206 -26.62 -0.34 -44.28
N PHE A 207 -25.44 0.13 -44.66
CA PHE A 207 -25.27 1.29 -45.53
C PHE A 207 -25.92 1.12 -46.92
N ASP A 208 -25.76 -0.04 -47.54
CA ASP A 208 -26.39 -0.35 -48.85
C ASP A 208 -27.93 -0.27 -48.78
N VAL A 209 -28.53 -0.67 -47.66
CA VAL A 209 -29.99 -0.62 -47.44
C VAL A 209 -30.46 0.83 -47.36
N TYR A 210 -29.69 1.70 -46.71
CA TYR A 210 -29.94 3.15 -46.70
C TYR A 210 -29.80 3.76 -48.11
N LEU A 211 -28.70 3.47 -48.82
CA LEU A 211 -28.43 4.02 -50.16
C LEU A 211 -29.51 3.62 -51.17
N ASN A 212 -29.90 2.34 -51.19
CA ASN A 212 -30.93 1.81 -52.08
C ASN A 212 -32.36 2.18 -51.64
N LYS A 213 -32.53 2.67 -50.39
CA LYS A 213 -33.81 2.98 -49.74
C LYS A 213 -34.72 1.76 -49.63
N GLU A 214 -34.10 0.63 -49.30
CA GLU A 214 -34.77 -0.65 -49.10
C GLU A 214 -35.36 -0.75 -47.69
N THR A 215 -36.41 -1.55 -47.53
CA THR A 215 -36.94 -1.87 -46.20
C THR A 215 -35.98 -2.82 -45.50
N TYR A 216 -35.32 -2.36 -44.43
CA TYR A 216 -34.48 -3.24 -43.62
C TYR A 216 -35.33 -4.35 -42.96
N ILE A 217 -34.87 -5.59 -43.08
CA ILE A 217 -35.38 -6.74 -42.35
C ILE A 217 -34.17 -7.33 -41.61
N PRO A 218 -34.09 -7.19 -40.28
CA PRO A 218 -32.97 -7.73 -39.52
C PRO A 218 -32.84 -9.25 -39.70
N PRO A 219 -31.62 -9.80 -39.89
CA PRO A 219 -31.41 -11.23 -39.97
C PRO A 219 -31.72 -11.91 -38.64
N ILE A 220 -32.25 -13.13 -38.67
CA ILE A 220 -32.39 -13.96 -37.46
C ILE A 220 -30.99 -14.41 -37.02
N GLY A 221 -30.69 -14.25 -35.74
CA GLY A 221 -29.42 -14.64 -35.12
C GLY A 221 -29.32 -16.14 -34.82
N SER A 222 -28.57 -16.49 -33.78
CA SER A 222 -28.41 -17.88 -33.34
C SER A 222 -28.14 -17.98 -31.84
N TYR A 223 -28.77 -18.95 -31.19
CA TYR A 223 -28.54 -19.25 -29.77
C TYR A 223 -27.69 -20.52 -29.57
N ASN A 224 -26.73 -20.47 -28.65
CA ASN A 224 -25.92 -21.60 -28.22
C ASN A 224 -25.70 -21.55 -26.69
N PRO A 225 -26.13 -22.56 -25.92
CA PRO A 225 -25.97 -22.57 -24.46
C PRO A 225 -24.53 -22.38 -23.94
N LYS A 226 -23.51 -22.70 -24.74
CA LYS A 226 -22.10 -22.57 -24.33
C LYS A 226 -21.63 -21.12 -24.11
N TYR A 227 -22.37 -20.13 -24.63
CA TYR A 227 -22.08 -18.70 -24.43
C TYR A 227 -22.87 -18.07 -23.27
N ASN A 228 -23.48 -18.89 -22.40
CA ASN A 228 -24.23 -18.43 -21.22
C ASN A 228 -23.34 -18.24 -19.98
N PHE A 229 -22.16 -17.65 -20.15
CA PHE A 229 -21.20 -17.36 -19.07
C PHE A 229 -21.25 -15.89 -18.60
N ASN A 230 -20.48 -15.56 -17.57
CA ASN A 230 -19.95 -14.21 -17.33
C ASN A 230 -18.68 -14.05 -18.18
N PRO A 231 -18.52 -12.99 -19.00
CA PRO A 231 -17.33 -12.81 -19.85
C PRO A 231 -16.01 -12.75 -19.08
N VAL A 232 -15.95 -12.12 -17.89
CA VAL A 232 -14.70 -11.97 -17.13
C VAL A 232 -14.29 -13.32 -16.54
N ASP A 233 -15.18 -13.99 -15.79
CA ASP A 233 -14.94 -15.34 -15.25
C ASP A 233 -14.53 -16.33 -16.34
N PHE A 234 -15.17 -16.25 -17.53
CA PHE A 234 -14.87 -17.12 -18.66
C PHE A 234 -13.46 -16.93 -19.21
N VAL A 235 -12.90 -15.71 -19.15
CA VAL A 235 -11.53 -15.42 -19.60
C VAL A 235 -10.49 -15.75 -18.52
N PHE A 236 -10.78 -15.49 -17.24
CA PHE A 236 -9.91 -15.95 -16.14
C PHE A 236 -9.80 -17.48 -16.07
N ASN A 237 -10.85 -18.21 -16.44
CA ASN A 237 -10.83 -19.69 -16.48
C ASN A 237 -10.24 -20.29 -17.78
N MET A 238 -9.60 -19.50 -18.66
CA MET A 238 -8.92 -20.04 -19.85
C MET A 238 -7.55 -20.62 -19.53
N SER A 239 -7.21 -21.75 -20.15
CA SER A 239 -5.82 -22.20 -20.24
C SER A 239 -4.98 -21.27 -21.14
N PRO A 240 -3.64 -21.26 -21.00
CA PRO A 240 -2.77 -20.42 -21.85
C PRO A 240 -2.98 -20.66 -23.36
N ASP A 241 -3.14 -21.93 -23.75
CA ASP A 241 -3.39 -22.34 -25.14
C ASP A 241 -4.77 -21.89 -25.65
N GLU A 242 -5.78 -21.74 -24.79
CA GLU A 242 -7.09 -21.23 -25.18
C GLU A 242 -7.09 -19.71 -25.28
N PHE A 243 -6.48 -19.04 -24.29
CA PHE A 243 -6.38 -17.59 -24.23
C PHE A 243 -5.57 -17.01 -25.40
N PHE A 244 -4.30 -17.40 -25.56
CA PHE A 244 -3.43 -16.81 -26.58
C PHE A 244 -3.82 -17.22 -28.00
N LYS A 245 -4.35 -18.42 -28.21
CA LYS A 245 -4.94 -18.81 -29.50
C LYS A 245 -6.18 -17.99 -29.85
N THR A 246 -6.98 -17.61 -28.85
CA THR A 246 -8.13 -16.73 -29.03
C THR A 246 -7.64 -15.32 -29.39
N ALA A 247 -6.69 -14.75 -28.63
CA ALA A 247 -6.08 -13.46 -28.92
C ALA A 247 -5.45 -13.39 -30.32
N ASN A 248 -4.55 -14.32 -30.67
CA ASN A 248 -3.89 -14.42 -31.97
C ASN A 248 -4.89 -14.53 -33.14
N GLY A 249 -6.02 -15.23 -32.92
CA GLY A 249 -7.09 -15.36 -33.90
C GLY A 249 -7.92 -14.09 -34.08
N ILE A 250 -8.25 -13.38 -32.99
CA ILE A 250 -8.98 -12.10 -33.04
C ILE A 250 -8.12 -11.01 -33.70
N MET A 251 -6.82 -10.98 -33.39
CA MET A 251 -5.85 -9.99 -33.89
C MET A 251 -5.70 -9.99 -35.43
N LEU A 252 -6.04 -11.08 -36.13
CA LEU A 252 -6.05 -11.11 -37.60
C LEU A 252 -7.09 -10.16 -38.22
N ARG A 253 -8.23 -9.97 -37.54
CA ARG A 253 -9.36 -9.14 -37.97
C ARG A 253 -9.40 -7.79 -37.23
N ASN A 254 -8.77 -7.73 -36.07
CA ASN A 254 -8.75 -6.57 -35.19
C ASN A 254 -7.29 -6.24 -34.89
N PRO A 255 -6.59 -5.56 -35.83
CA PRO A 255 -5.16 -5.38 -35.71
C PRO A 255 -4.82 -4.47 -34.53
N PRO A 256 -3.69 -4.72 -33.84
CA PRO A 256 -3.07 -3.75 -32.95
C PRO A 256 -2.91 -2.36 -33.59
N ALA A 257 -2.90 -1.32 -32.76
CA ALA A 257 -2.57 0.03 -33.16
C ALA A 257 -1.07 0.17 -33.46
N SER A 258 -0.67 1.20 -34.21
CA SER A 258 0.75 1.43 -34.54
C SER A 258 1.64 1.76 -33.34
N VAL A 259 1.05 2.22 -32.23
CA VAL A 259 1.73 2.43 -30.94
C VAL A 259 2.09 1.11 -30.26
N ASP A 260 1.38 0.02 -30.56
CA ASP A 260 1.58 -1.30 -29.93
C ASP A 260 2.83 -2.02 -30.45
N GLY A 261 3.48 -1.51 -31.51
CA GLY A 261 4.62 -2.14 -32.19
C GLY A 261 5.69 -2.74 -31.26
N PRO A 262 6.22 -2.02 -30.24
CA PRO A 262 7.19 -2.56 -29.30
C PRO A 262 6.65 -3.71 -28.43
N MET A 263 5.37 -3.67 -28.06
CA MET A 263 4.70 -4.74 -27.30
C MET A 263 4.52 -5.98 -28.18
N LEU A 264 4.23 -5.81 -29.48
CA LEU A 264 4.20 -6.93 -30.43
C LEU A 264 5.57 -7.56 -30.67
N GLU A 265 6.66 -6.77 -30.69
CA GLU A 265 8.03 -7.32 -30.75
C GLU A 265 8.36 -8.20 -29.54
N GLU A 266 7.91 -7.80 -28.34
CA GLU A 266 8.07 -8.58 -27.10
C GLU A 266 7.20 -9.85 -27.13
N MET A 267 5.88 -9.70 -27.36
CA MET A 267 4.92 -10.81 -27.43
C MET A 267 5.27 -11.86 -28.50
N GLN A 268 5.89 -11.45 -29.60
CA GLN A 268 6.31 -12.37 -30.66
C GLN A 268 7.34 -13.40 -30.18
N ALA A 269 8.14 -13.10 -29.14
CA ALA A 269 9.11 -14.04 -28.58
C ALA A 269 8.48 -15.34 -28.06
N ILE A 270 7.24 -15.28 -27.59
CA ILE A 270 6.44 -16.42 -27.13
C ILE A 270 5.36 -16.87 -28.15
N ASN A 271 5.47 -16.42 -29.42
CA ASN A 271 4.49 -16.66 -30.49
C ASN A 271 3.08 -16.11 -30.21
N VAL A 272 2.95 -15.00 -29.48
CA VAL A 272 1.69 -14.27 -29.32
C VAL A 272 1.69 -13.06 -30.26
N GLY A 273 0.62 -12.89 -31.03
CA GLY A 273 0.51 -11.87 -32.08
C GLY A 273 -0.40 -12.28 -33.25
N PRO A 274 -0.67 -11.38 -34.21
CA PRO A 274 -1.66 -11.60 -35.28
C PRO A 274 -1.38 -12.86 -36.12
N GLY A 275 -2.21 -13.89 -35.97
CA GLY A 275 -2.11 -15.14 -36.71
C GLY A 275 -0.94 -16.07 -36.32
N LEU A 276 -0.21 -15.76 -35.25
CA LEU A 276 0.80 -16.66 -34.70
C LEU A 276 0.15 -17.86 -33.99
N ILE A 277 0.93 -18.91 -33.73
CA ILE A 277 0.47 -20.10 -33.01
C ILE A 277 1.27 -20.18 -31.71
N PHE A 278 0.61 -19.87 -30.61
CA PHE A 278 1.14 -20.12 -29.27
C PHE A 278 1.28 -21.63 -29.02
N ASP A 279 2.29 -22.01 -28.24
CA ASP A 279 2.57 -23.39 -27.82
C ASP A 279 2.93 -23.35 -26.34
N SER A 280 2.04 -23.85 -25.47
CA SER A 280 2.23 -23.83 -24.01
C SER A 280 3.48 -24.55 -23.52
N THR A 281 4.16 -25.35 -24.34
CA THR A 281 5.47 -25.91 -23.96
C THR A 281 6.54 -24.83 -23.75
N VAL A 282 6.35 -23.61 -24.28
CA VAL A 282 7.23 -22.46 -24.00
C VAL A 282 7.24 -22.10 -22.51
N LEU A 283 6.15 -22.35 -21.77
CA LEU A 283 6.02 -22.02 -20.34
C LEU A 283 6.85 -22.94 -19.43
N GLY A 284 7.38 -24.05 -19.96
CA GLY A 284 8.23 -24.98 -19.21
C GLY A 284 7.52 -25.79 -18.11
N THR A 285 8.31 -26.49 -17.31
CA THR A 285 7.83 -27.28 -16.17
C THR A 285 7.27 -26.36 -15.08
N GLY A 286 6.07 -26.64 -14.57
CA GLY A 286 5.37 -25.78 -13.60
C GLY A 286 4.71 -24.53 -14.22
N GLY A 287 4.81 -24.33 -15.53
CA GLY A 287 4.27 -23.14 -16.19
C GLY A 287 2.75 -22.99 -16.12
N ILE A 288 2.00 -24.09 -16.03
CA ILE A 288 0.54 -24.01 -15.81
C ILE A 288 0.22 -23.47 -14.41
N ASP A 289 1.02 -23.83 -13.40
CA ASP A 289 0.84 -23.36 -12.04
C ASP A 289 1.25 -21.89 -11.91
N LYS A 290 2.37 -21.48 -12.52
CA LYS A 290 2.77 -20.06 -12.63
C LYS A 290 1.71 -19.22 -13.38
N TRP A 291 1.10 -19.74 -14.44
CA TRP A 291 -0.04 -19.08 -15.12
C TRP A 291 -1.24 -18.90 -14.19
N ASN A 292 -1.65 -19.95 -13.47
CA ASN A 292 -2.78 -19.87 -12.56
C ASN A 292 -2.55 -18.81 -11.47
N SER A 293 -1.37 -18.80 -10.84
CA SER A 293 -1.01 -17.80 -9.83
C SER A 293 -0.89 -16.38 -10.41
N MET A 294 -0.39 -16.23 -11.64
CA MET A 294 -0.37 -14.94 -12.35
C MET A 294 -1.80 -14.41 -12.56
N VAL A 295 -2.72 -15.23 -13.06
CA VAL A 295 -4.12 -14.85 -13.30
C VAL A 295 -4.86 -14.57 -11.99
N GLU A 296 -4.66 -15.38 -10.95
CA GLU A 296 -5.26 -15.19 -9.62
C GLU A 296 -4.86 -13.86 -8.96
N ASN A 297 -3.63 -13.41 -9.19
CA ASN A 297 -3.11 -12.17 -8.60
C ASN A 297 -3.19 -10.95 -9.54
N ILE A 298 -3.68 -11.11 -10.78
CA ILE A 298 -3.51 -10.08 -11.82
C ILE A 298 -4.19 -8.76 -11.48
N GLU A 299 -5.37 -8.78 -10.84
CA GLU A 299 -6.07 -7.54 -10.44
C GLU A 299 -5.28 -6.75 -9.39
N LEU A 300 -4.64 -7.44 -8.43
CA LEU A 300 -3.79 -6.82 -7.41
C LEU A 300 -2.55 -6.18 -8.05
N THR A 301 -1.89 -6.90 -8.96
CA THR A 301 -0.73 -6.43 -9.70
C THR A 301 -1.07 -5.21 -10.56
N LEU A 302 -2.17 -5.27 -11.31
CA LEU A 302 -2.64 -4.15 -12.13
C LEU A 302 -3.07 -2.94 -11.29
N THR A 303 -3.75 -3.15 -10.15
CA THR A 303 -4.09 -2.06 -9.21
C THR A 303 -2.83 -1.32 -8.75
N LYS A 304 -1.76 -2.04 -8.39
CA LYS A 304 -0.46 -1.43 -8.03
C LYS A 304 0.19 -0.69 -9.21
N GLN A 305 0.24 -1.28 -10.40
CA GLN A 305 0.83 -0.66 -11.61
C GLN A 305 0.07 0.61 -12.07
N THR A 306 -1.22 0.72 -11.74
CA THR A 306 -2.11 1.80 -12.20
C THR A 306 -2.33 2.92 -11.20
N ALA A 307 -1.78 2.84 -9.98
CA ALA A 307 -1.93 3.87 -8.95
C ALA A 307 -1.54 5.29 -9.44
N GLN A 308 -0.59 5.39 -10.38
CA GLN A 308 -0.20 6.65 -11.06
C GLN A 308 -1.32 7.35 -11.86
N TYR A 309 -2.42 6.64 -12.17
CA TYR A 309 -3.60 7.19 -12.86
C TYR A 309 -4.76 7.50 -11.90
N MET A 310 -4.59 7.21 -10.60
CA MET A 310 -5.53 7.64 -9.57
C MET A 310 -5.25 9.11 -9.22
N VAL A 311 -6.31 9.93 -9.23
CA VAL A 311 -6.25 11.36 -8.96
C VAL A 311 -7.05 11.65 -7.69
N ALA A 312 -6.35 12.08 -6.64
CA ALA A 312 -6.96 12.60 -5.43
C ALA A 312 -7.65 13.95 -5.72
N LEU A 313 -8.82 14.15 -5.12
CA LEU A 313 -9.69 15.29 -5.34
C LEU A 313 -10.35 15.68 -4.00
N GLY A 314 -9.53 16.19 -3.07
CA GLY A 314 -9.90 16.26 -1.66
C GLY A 314 -9.94 14.84 -1.07
N ASP A 315 -10.94 14.57 -0.23
CA ASP A 315 -11.13 13.28 0.46
C ASP A 315 -11.65 12.16 -0.48
N TRP A 316 -11.72 12.41 -1.79
CA TRP A 316 -12.24 11.49 -2.82
C TRP A 316 -11.16 11.17 -3.86
N ASN A 317 -11.25 10.02 -4.52
CA ASN A 317 -10.31 9.61 -5.57
C ASN A 317 -11.03 9.28 -6.89
N TYR A 318 -10.39 9.48 -8.05
CA TYR A 318 -10.93 8.98 -9.33
C TYR A 318 -9.84 8.48 -10.29
N TYR A 319 -10.24 7.60 -11.20
CA TYR A 319 -9.40 7.11 -12.30
C TYR A 319 -9.38 8.12 -13.47
N GLY A 320 -8.22 8.75 -13.71
CA GLY A 320 -8.05 9.90 -14.61
C GLY A 320 -7.65 9.60 -16.06
N GLU A 321 -6.99 10.56 -16.71
CA GLU A 321 -6.41 10.34 -18.05
C GLU A 321 -5.26 9.32 -17.98
N PRO A 322 -5.13 8.37 -18.92
CA PRO A 322 -5.79 8.29 -20.24
C PRO A 322 -6.98 7.30 -20.32
N ILE A 323 -7.88 7.25 -19.32
CA ILE A 323 -9.05 6.36 -19.35
C ILE A 323 -9.86 6.50 -20.66
N GLY A 324 -10.13 5.38 -21.32
CA GLY A 324 -10.88 5.30 -22.58
C GLY A 324 -10.13 5.75 -23.84
N ASP A 325 -8.90 6.25 -23.74
CA ASP A 325 -8.02 6.68 -24.86
C ASP A 325 -6.59 6.14 -24.60
N TRP A 326 -6.49 4.83 -24.47
CA TRP A 326 -5.47 4.15 -23.65
C TRP A 326 -4.02 4.35 -24.10
N GLY A 327 -3.77 4.59 -25.39
CA GLY A 327 -2.43 4.55 -25.96
C GLY A 327 -1.68 3.27 -25.56
N SER A 328 -0.50 3.42 -24.95
CA SER A 328 0.30 2.30 -24.43
C SER A 328 0.08 1.96 -22.94
N ALA A 329 -0.99 2.47 -22.31
CA ALA A 329 -1.30 2.23 -20.89
C ALA A 329 -1.97 0.85 -20.68
N TYR A 330 -1.32 -0.24 -21.12
CA TYR A 330 -1.93 -1.57 -21.20
C TYR A 330 -2.40 -2.10 -19.84
N ALA A 331 -1.64 -1.87 -18.77
CA ALA A 331 -2.03 -2.25 -17.42
C ALA A 331 -3.34 -1.57 -16.98
N TYR A 332 -3.52 -0.30 -17.34
CA TYR A 332 -4.71 0.49 -17.02
C TYR A 332 -5.92 0.04 -17.83
N ARG A 333 -5.73 -0.20 -19.13
CA ARG A 333 -6.70 -0.83 -20.02
C ARG A 333 -7.13 -2.21 -19.51
N GLY A 334 -6.18 -2.98 -18.97
CA GLY A 334 -6.40 -4.28 -18.33
C GLY A 334 -7.28 -4.17 -17.08
N LEU A 335 -6.92 -3.33 -16.11
CA LEU A 335 -7.69 -3.14 -14.88
C LEU A 335 -9.12 -2.67 -15.16
N VAL A 336 -9.29 -1.71 -16.06
CA VAL A 336 -10.63 -1.21 -16.42
C VAL A 336 -11.40 -2.24 -17.26
N ALA A 337 -10.75 -3.14 -18.02
CA ALA A 337 -11.43 -4.28 -18.64
C ALA A 337 -11.93 -5.32 -17.62
N ILE A 338 -11.34 -5.41 -16.43
CA ILE A 338 -11.84 -6.21 -15.30
C ILE A 338 -13.03 -5.47 -14.63
N LYS A 339 -12.82 -4.21 -14.20
CA LYS A 339 -13.76 -3.49 -13.30
C LYS A 339 -14.87 -2.70 -13.99
N GLY A 340 -14.70 -2.31 -15.25
CA GLY A 340 -15.56 -1.32 -15.92
C GLY A 340 -15.44 -1.32 -17.44
N LEU A 341 -15.55 -2.50 -18.06
CA LEU A 341 -15.37 -2.71 -19.50
C LEU A 341 -16.23 -1.71 -20.32
N GLY A 342 -15.58 -0.93 -21.18
CA GLY A 342 -16.25 0.12 -21.95
C GLY A 342 -16.50 1.41 -21.16
N ALA A 343 -15.66 1.72 -20.17
CA ALA A 343 -15.67 2.98 -19.43
C ALA A 343 -15.72 4.23 -20.34
N ASN A 344 -16.34 5.29 -19.83
CA ASN A 344 -16.32 6.59 -20.50
C ASN A 344 -14.93 7.25 -20.36
N PRO A 345 -14.48 8.01 -21.37
CA PRO A 345 -13.33 8.89 -21.20
C PRO A 345 -13.71 10.12 -20.37
N MET A 346 -12.72 10.73 -19.70
CA MET A 346 -12.87 11.85 -18.75
C MET A 346 -13.73 13.04 -19.22
N TYR A 347 -13.81 13.30 -20.53
CA TYR A 347 -14.60 14.40 -21.09
C TYR A 347 -16.10 14.09 -21.24
N VAL A 348 -16.51 12.84 -21.05
CA VAL A 348 -17.92 12.41 -21.01
C VAL A 348 -18.38 12.22 -19.57
N ALA A 349 -17.52 11.65 -18.71
CA ALA A 349 -17.83 11.44 -17.30
C ALA A 349 -16.57 11.41 -16.42
N VAL A 350 -16.70 11.86 -15.17
CA VAL A 350 -15.77 11.54 -14.06
C VAL A 350 -16.53 10.77 -12.99
N TYR A 351 -15.83 9.87 -12.30
CA TYR A 351 -16.38 9.04 -11.23
C TYR A 351 -15.56 9.13 -9.93
N PRO A 352 -15.61 10.25 -9.17
CA PRO A 352 -15.02 10.29 -7.84
C PRO A 352 -15.68 9.30 -6.89
N GLU A 353 -14.87 8.57 -6.14
CA GLU A 353 -15.31 7.63 -5.12
C GLU A 353 -14.60 7.86 -3.79
N ALA A 354 -15.34 7.60 -2.72
CA ALA A 354 -14.86 7.65 -1.35
C ALA A 354 -15.44 6.44 -0.60
N ASP A 355 -14.54 5.66 -0.01
CA ASP A 355 -14.82 4.62 0.98
C ASP A 355 -14.59 5.12 2.41
N THR A 356 -14.07 6.35 2.57
CA THR A 356 -13.82 6.99 3.87
C THR A 356 -14.60 8.28 4.11
N ASP A 357 -14.69 8.68 5.38
CA ASP A 357 -15.19 9.99 5.81
C ASP A 357 -14.09 11.07 5.84
N SER A 358 -14.47 12.31 6.18
CA SER A 358 -13.57 13.48 6.16
C SER A 358 -12.42 13.45 7.15
N GLU A 359 -12.41 12.46 8.06
CA GLU A 359 -11.35 12.20 9.05
C GLU A 359 -10.60 10.89 8.72
N GLY A 360 -10.85 10.29 7.54
CA GLY A 360 -10.13 9.14 7.00
C GLY A 360 -10.64 7.77 7.44
N GLN A 361 -11.82 7.68 8.07
CA GLN A 361 -12.36 6.40 8.57
C GLN A 361 -13.24 5.70 7.54
N GLN A 362 -13.24 4.36 7.53
CA GLN A 362 -14.17 3.57 6.71
C GLN A 362 -15.63 3.98 6.93
N LEU A 363 -16.32 4.31 5.84
CA LEU A 363 -17.75 4.60 5.83
C LEU A 363 -18.54 3.34 6.22
N SER A 364 -19.27 3.44 7.34
CA SER A 364 -20.05 2.32 7.88
C SER A 364 -21.38 2.81 8.42
N GLY A 365 -22.50 2.28 7.91
CA GLY A 365 -23.84 2.81 8.19
C GLY A 365 -24.43 2.39 9.55
N ILE A 366 -23.58 1.89 10.46
CA ILE A 366 -23.81 2.02 11.91
C ILE A 366 -23.79 3.50 12.34
N ASN A 367 -23.07 4.33 11.60
CA ASN A 367 -22.96 5.78 11.78
C ASN A 367 -24.01 6.54 10.95
N LYS A 368 -23.98 7.86 11.09
CA LYS A 368 -24.76 8.82 10.31
C LYS A 368 -23.78 9.84 9.73
N TYR A 369 -23.93 10.18 8.46
CA TYR A 369 -23.05 11.12 7.78
C TYR A 369 -23.83 12.23 7.08
N HIS A 370 -23.16 13.37 6.93
CA HIS A 370 -23.66 14.61 6.37
C HIS A 370 -22.72 15.08 5.25
N LEU A 371 -23.27 15.35 4.07
CA LEU A 371 -22.56 16.05 3.00
C LEU A 371 -23.21 17.42 2.84
N HIS A 372 -22.55 18.47 3.34
CA HIS A 372 -22.96 19.85 3.06
C HIS A 372 -22.40 20.29 1.71
N ILE A 373 -23.25 20.81 0.82
CA ILE A 373 -22.85 21.30 -0.50
C ILE A 373 -23.26 22.76 -0.63
N GLU A 374 -22.27 23.65 -0.56
CA GLU A 374 -22.44 25.07 -0.82
C GLU A 374 -23.00 25.34 -2.22
N LYS A 375 -23.77 26.42 -2.35
CA LYS A 375 -24.63 26.68 -3.52
C LYS A 375 -23.89 26.75 -4.86
N ASP A 376 -22.68 27.31 -4.86
CA ASP A 376 -21.78 27.41 -6.01
C ASP A 376 -20.75 26.27 -6.09
N MET A 377 -20.80 25.32 -5.14
CA MET A 377 -19.99 24.11 -5.04
C MET A 377 -20.75 22.83 -5.41
N LEU A 378 -21.97 22.92 -5.95
CA LEU A 378 -22.66 21.79 -6.59
C LEU A 378 -21.78 21.18 -7.70
N PRO A 379 -21.77 19.84 -7.89
CA PRO A 379 -20.85 19.17 -8.82
C PRO A 379 -20.88 19.76 -10.24
N PRO A 380 -19.74 20.21 -10.79
CA PRO A 380 -19.74 21.15 -11.90
C PRO A 380 -19.85 20.44 -13.27
N VAL A 381 -20.97 20.67 -13.94
CA VAL A 381 -21.30 20.15 -15.26
C VAL A 381 -21.35 21.25 -16.33
N ILE A 382 -21.23 20.85 -17.60
CA ILE A 382 -21.38 21.69 -18.79
C ILE A 382 -22.49 21.15 -19.71
N ASN A 383 -23.02 22.04 -20.56
CA ASN A 383 -24.05 21.74 -21.55
C ASN A 383 -25.31 21.09 -20.92
N ASP A 384 -25.60 19.84 -21.27
CA ASP A 384 -26.70 19.01 -20.83
C ASP A 384 -26.27 17.94 -19.78
N GLY A 385 -25.07 18.08 -19.24
CA GLY A 385 -24.52 17.20 -18.21
C GLY A 385 -25.31 17.19 -16.89
N PHE A 386 -25.10 16.15 -16.09
CA PHE A 386 -25.82 15.89 -14.83
C PHE A 386 -24.90 15.25 -13.79
N TRP A 387 -25.31 15.25 -12.51
CA TRP A 387 -24.55 14.58 -11.44
C TRP A 387 -25.40 13.71 -10.52
N SER A 388 -24.79 12.69 -9.91
CA SER A 388 -25.43 11.83 -8.90
C SER A 388 -24.47 11.29 -7.84
N PHE A 389 -24.93 11.19 -6.60
CA PHE A 389 -24.30 10.46 -5.50
C PHE A 389 -24.99 9.11 -5.34
N THR A 390 -24.25 8.00 -5.45
CA THR A 390 -24.77 6.62 -5.37
C THR A 390 -24.00 5.82 -4.34
N VAL A 391 -24.68 5.08 -3.46
CA VAL A 391 -24.05 4.25 -2.41
C VAL A 391 -24.04 2.76 -2.76
N TYR A 392 -22.94 2.09 -2.44
CA TYR A 392 -22.72 0.67 -2.64
C TYR A 392 -22.24 0.04 -1.33
N GLY A 393 -22.71 -1.17 -1.00
CA GLY A 393 -22.17 -1.92 0.14
C GLY A 393 -20.75 -2.42 -0.15
N SER A 394 -20.10 -3.02 0.84
CA SER A 394 -18.81 -3.72 0.70
C SER A 394 -18.85 -4.96 -0.22
N ASP A 395 -20.00 -5.30 -0.81
CA ASP A 395 -20.14 -6.25 -1.92
C ASP A 395 -20.15 -5.58 -3.31
N ASP A 396 -19.86 -4.27 -3.38
CA ASP A 396 -19.92 -3.41 -4.58
C ASP A 396 -21.32 -3.29 -5.22
N PHE A 397 -22.41 -3.69 -4.55
CA PHE A 397 -23.76 -3.59 -5.08
C PHE A 397 -24.64 -2.60 -4.30
N LEU A 398 -25.77 -2.23 -4.92
CA LEU A 398 -26.76 -1.32 -4.33
C LEU A 398 -27.35 -1.90 -3.05
N ILE A 399 -27.56 -1.03 -2.06
CA ILE A 399 -28.01 -1.40 -0.72
C ILE A 399 -29.55 -1.43 -0.65
N PRO A 400 -30.20 -2.55 -0.26
CA PRO A 400 -31.65 -2.61 -0.11
C PRO A 400 -32.17 -1.62 0.94
N ASN A 401 -33.23 -0.88 0.63
CA ASN A 401 -33.81 0.13 1.54
C ASN A 401 -35.32 0.30 1.37
N GLU A 402 -35.97 0.92 2.38
CA GLU A 402 -37.43 0.99 2.49
C GLU A 402 -38.14 1.97 1.53
N ILE A 403 -37.39 2.74 0.73
CA ILE A 403 -37.94 3.73 -0.22
C ILE A 403 -37.45 3.52 -1.67
N ASP A 404 -36.77 2.40 -1.96
CA ASP A 404 -36.17 2.09 -3.27
C ASP A 404 -35.30 3.23 -3.85
N ARG A 405 -34.65 4.02 -2.98
CA ARG A 405 -33.77 5.12 -3.37
C ARG A 405 -32.32 4.64 -3.36
N TYR A 406 -31.69 4.66 -4.53
CA TYR A 406 -30.33 4.16 -4.73
C TYR A 406 -29.31 5.28 -5.01
N CYS A 407 -29.77 6.47 -5.38
CA CYS A 407 -28.96 7.68 -5.51
C CYS A 407 -29.71 8.94 -5.02
N ILE A 408 -28.97 10.04 -4.85
CA ILE A 408 -29.48 11.41 -4.90
C ILE A 408 -28.76 12.13 -6.04
N ASN A 409 -29.50 12.89 -6.84
CA ASN A 409 -29.00 13.52 -8.06
C ASN A 409 -29.65 14.89 -8.29
N ASP A 410 -29.12 15.64 -9.26
CA ASP A 410 -29.63 16.96 -9.67
C ASP A 410 -31.12 17.00 -10.09
N ARG A 411 -31.68 15.84 -10.44
CA ARG A 411 -33.07 15.61 -10.83
C ARG A 411 -33.96 15.13 -9.67
N SER A 412 -33.38 14.89 -8.50
CA SER A 412 -34.10 14.46 -7.30
C SER A 412 -34.89 15.62 -6.67
N ASN A 413 -36.05 15.30 -6.09
CA ASN A 413 -36.86 16.27 -5.34
C ASN A 413 -36.26 16.52 -3.94
N VAL A 414 -35.05 17.06 -3.89
CA VAL A 414 -34.37 17.49 -2.67
C VAL A 414 -34.90 18.83 -2.15
N THR A 415 -34.81 19.04 -0.84
CA THR A 415 -35.04 20.33 -0.20
C THR A 415 -33.72 21.10 -0.15
N TYR A 416 -33.67 22.32 -0.68
CA TYR A 416 -32.54 23.24 -0.52
C TYR A 416 -32.75 24.15 0.69
N ASN A 417 -31.66 24.60 1.31
CA ASN A 417 -31.65 25.53 2.44
C ASN A 417 -32.00 26.97 2.01
N GLU A 418 -32.21 27.89 2.97
CA GLU A 418 -32.64 29.28 2.66
C GLU A 418 -31.58 30.10 1.88
N ASP A 419 -30.29 29.83 2.11
CA ASP A 419 -29.17 30.35 1.29
C ASP A 419 -29.15 29.71 -0.12
N GLY A 420 -29.53 28.45 -0.22
CA GLY A 420 -29.54 27.61 -1.42
C GLY A 420 -28.42 26.57 -1.48
N SER A 421 -27.75 26.29 -0.36
CA SER A 421 -26.95 25.07 -0.16
C SER A 421 -27.85 23.81 -0.15
N LEU A 422 -27.21 22.65 -0.30
CA LEU A 422 -27.85 21.33 -0.31
C LEU A 422 -27.15 20.40 0.67
N ASP A 423 -27.87 19.93 1.68
CA ASP A 423 -27.43 18.85 2.55
C ASP A 423 -27.86 17.48 2.01
N ILE A 424 -27.02 16.46 2.18
CA ILE A 424 -27.36 15.05 1.92
C ILE A 424 -27.04 14.22 3.17
N LEU A 425 -28.00 13.38 3.59
CA LEU A 425 -27.85 12.48 4.75
C LEU A 425 -27.58 11.05 4.31
N LEU A 426 -26.46 10.45 4.75
CA LEU A 426 -26.18 9.02 4.59
C LEU A 426 -26.37 8.33 5.96
N GLN A 427 -27.46 7.60 6.15
CA GLN A 427 -27.73 6.88 7.41
C GLN A 427 -28.70 5.72 7.22
N ALA A 428 -28.64 4.71 8.09
CA ALA A 428 -29.55 3.56 8.04
C ALA A 428 -30.93 3.83 8.67
N GLU A 429 -31.03 4.71 9.67
CA GLU A 429 -32.30 5.13 10.24
C GLU A 429 -32.97 6.20 9.37
N LYS A 430 -34.29 6.11 9.15
CA LYS A 430 -35.04 7.20 8.51
C LYS A 430 -34.95 8.48 9.36
N PRO A 431 -34.57 9.64 8.76
CA PRO A 431 -34.58 10.94 9.46
C PRO A 431 -36.00 11.50 9.63
N GLY A 432 -36.10 12.75 10.09
CA GLY A 432 -37.36 13.50 10.14
C GLY A 432 -38.04 13.63 8.77
N ASP A 433 -39.35 13.88 8.78
CA ASP A 433 -40.16 14.06 7.56
C ASP A 433 -39.81 15.34 6.77
N ASP A 434 -38.99 16.22 7.35
CA ASP A 434 -38.34 17.38 6.74
C ASP A 434 -37.14 16.98 5.87
N MET A 435 -36.24 16.14 6.40
CA MET A 435 -35.01 15.72 5.73
C MET A 435 -35.14 14.43 4.90
N VAL A 436 -36.31 13.78 4.89
CA VAL A 436 -36.56 12.55 4.10
C VAL A 436 -36.35 12.73 2.59
N ASN A 437 -36.45 13.96 2.06
CA ASN A 437 -36.13 14.27 0.67
C ASN A 437 -34.62 14.18 0.36
N ASN A 438 -33.78 14.47 1.35
CA ASN A 438 -32.33 14.63 1.26
C ASN A 438 -31.58 13.38 1.77
N TRP A 439 -32.32 12.36 2.17
CA TRP A 439 -31.81 11.11 2.71
C TRP A 439 -31.45 10.09 1.62
N LEU A 440 -30.22 9.61 1.60
CA LEU A 440 -29.81 8.43 0.85
C LEU A 440 -29.60 7.28 1.84
N PRO A 441 -30.49 6.28 1.88
CA PRO A 441 -30.40 5.20 2.85
C PRO A 441 -29.13 4.34 2.66
N VAL A 442 -28.45 4.01 3.75
CA VAL A 442 -27.38 3.00 3.79
C VAL A 442 -27.79 1.83 4.69
N GLY A 443 -27.03 0.73 4.66
CA GLY A 443 -27.24 -0.43 5.51
C GLY A 443 -26.49 -0.28 6.83
N THR A 444 -26.63 -1.21 7.78
CA THR A 444 -25.84 -1.21 9.03
C THR A 444 -24.44 -1.83 8.86
N GLY A 445 -23.88 -1.79 7.66
CA GLY A 445 -22.58 -2.34 7.32
C GLY A 445 -21.75 -1.33 6.54
N ASP A 446 -20.55 -1.74 6.18
CA ASP A 446 -19.60 -0.89 5.48
C ASP A 446 -20.07 -0.62 4.04
N PHE A 447 -19.86 0.61 3.59
CA PHE A 447 -20.30 1.09 2.29
C PHE A 447 -19.23 2.02 1.69
N ARG A 448 -19.39 2.32 0.41
CA ARG A 448 -18.69 3.41 -0.28
C ARG A 448 -19.68 4.22 -1.10
N ILE A 449 -19.28 5.43 -1.45
CA ILE A 449 -20.09 6.37 -2.22
C ILE A 449 -19.34 6.79 -3.49
N ASN A 450 -20.03 6.74 -4.61
CA ASN A 450 -19.53 7.24 -5.89
C ASN A 450 -20.36 8.46 -6.30
N LEU A 451 -19.66 9.57 -6.48
CA LEU A 451 -20.15 10.71 -7.24
C LEU A 451 -19.95 10.39 -8.74
N ARG A 452 -20.97 10.68 -9.55
CA ARG A 452 -20.91 10.66 -11.00
C ARG A 452 -21.09 12.08 -11.50
N ILE A 453 -20.20 12.53 -12.39
CA ILE A 453 -20.30 13.85 -13.04
C ILE A 453 -20.27 13.62 -14.54
N TYR A 454 -21.44 13.57 -15.18
CA TYR A 454 -21.61 13.43 -16.61
C TYR A 454 -21.62 14.80 -17.29
N GLY A 455 -20.95 14.93 -18.43
CA GLY A 455 -20.64 16.24 -19.03
C GLY A 455 -19.84 17.15 -18.09
N PRO A 456 -18.68 16.72 -17.56
CA PRO A 456 -17.95 17.42 -16.50
C PRO A 456 -17.26 18.72 -16.94
N ASP A 457 -17.31 19.75 -16.09
CA ASP A 457 -16.43 20.94 -16.22
C ASP A 457 -15.01 20.58 -15.73
N LEU A 458 -14.24 19.93 -16.60
CA LEU A 458 -12.85 19.55 -16.31
C LEU A 458 -11.93 20.75 -16.02
N GLN A 459 -12.32 21.98 -16.38
CA GLN A 459 -11.57 23.19 -16.01
C GLN A 459 -11.81 23.55 -14.54
N LYS A 460 -13.04 23.46 -14.03
CA LYS A 460 -13.30 23.63 -12.58
C LYS A 460 -12.72 22.49 -11.75
N ILE A 461 -12.98 21.24 -12.13
CA ILE A 461 -12.54 20.05 -11.37
C ILE A 461 -11.02 20.03 -11.18
N LYS A 462 -10.25 20.41 -12.22
CA LYS A 462 -8.77 20.40 -12.14
C LYS A 462 -8.14 21.64 -11.48
N ASN A 463 -8.90 22.71 -11.17
CA ASN A 463 -8.31 23.99 -10.73
C ASN A 463 -8.96 24.65 -9.51
N SER A 464 -10.25 24.45 -9.25
CA SER A 464 -10.99 25.31 -8.30
C SER A 464 -12.20 24.68 -7.62
N TRP A 465 -12.58 23.45 -7.96
CA TRP A 465 -13.70 22.76 -7.33
C TRP A 465 -13.21 21.51 -6.59
N ILE A 466 -13.77 21.29 -5.40
CA ILE A 466 -13.59 20.09 -4.59
C ILE A 466 -14.97 19.51 -4.27
N PRO A 467 -15.11 18.16 -4.22
CA PRO A 467 -16.33 17.50 -3.74
C PRO A 467 -16.61 17.83 -2.27
N PRO A 468 -17.87 17.67 -1.82
CA PRO A 468 -18.21 17.86 -0.42
C PRO A 468 -17.49 16.86 0.49
N LYS A 469 -17.14 17.32 1.69
CA LYS A 469 -16.71 16.43 2.79
C LYS A 469 -17.87 15.52 3.20
N ILE A 470 -17.55 14.27 3.53
CA ILE A 470 -18.49 13.32 4.13
C ILE A 470 -18.24 13.36 5.63
N VAL A 471 -19.01 14.15 6.38
CA VAL A 471 -18.77 14.41 7.81
C VAL A 471 -19.62 13.47 8.66
N GLN A 472 -19.03 12.82 9.67
CA GLN A 472 -19.79 11.95 10.58
C GLN A 472 -20.57 12.77 11.62
N GLY A 473 -21.88 12.58 11.66
CA GLY A 473 -22.80 13.23 12.58
C GLY A 473 -24.11 13.67 11.93
N LEU A 474 -25.05 14.12 12.76
CA LEU A 474 -26.18 14.94 12.33
C LEU A 474 -25.98 16.35 12.91
N VAL A 475 -25.90 17.35 12.04
CA VAL A 475 -25.87 18.74 12.47
C VAL A 475 -27.24 19.09 13.04
N SER A 476 -27.27 19.51 14.31
CA SER A 476 -28.41 20.24 14.88
C SER A 476 -27.95 21.65 15.22
N GLU A 477 -28.88 22.59 15.04
CA GLU A 477 -28.70 24.06 14.94
C GLU A 477 -27.57 24.70 15.81
N ASP A 478 -26.91 25.72 15.23
CA ASP A 478 -25.94 26.63 15.87
C ASP A 478 -24.57 26.05 16.34
N ILE A 479 -23.75 25.57 15.40
CA ILE A 479 -22.27 25.46 15.58
C ILE A 479 -21.54 26.14 14.40
N PRO A 480 -20.60 27.08 14.63
CA PRO A 480 -19.80 27.67 13.56
C PRO A 480 -18.79 26.68 12.95
N GLU A 481 -19.03 26.28 11.70
CA GLU A 481 -18.37 25.14 11.02
C GLU A 481 -16.97 25.48 10.43
N ASN A 482 -16.12 26.17 11.20
CA ASN A 482 -14.78 26.57 10.75
C ASN A 482 -13.76 26.61 11.90
N ASN A 483 -13.78 25.59 12.75
CA ASN A 483 -12.90 25.49 13.92
C ASN A 483 -12.67 24.05 14.43
N SER A 484 -13.58 23.10 14.14
CA SER A 484 -13.51 21.71 14.65
C SER A 484 -12.38 20.89 14.02
N THR A 485 -12.29 20.83 12.70
CA THR A 485 -11.22 20.08 12.01
C THR A 485 -9.84 20.69 12.28
N GLU A 486 -9.71 22.02 12.38
CA GLU A 486 -8.45 22.68 12.74
C GLU A 486 -8.02 22.35 14.19
N ILE A 487 -8.96 22.08 15.10
CA ILE A 487 -8.66 21.58 16.45
C ILE A 487 -8.21 20.12 16.39
N TRP A 488 -8.89 19.25 15.63
CA TRP A 488 -8.54 17.82 15.57
C TRP A 488 -7.22 17.53 14.84
N GLU A 489 -6.87 18.30 13.80
CA GLU A 489 -5.53 18.29 13.20
C GLU A 489 -4.45 18.54 14.27
N LYS A 490 -4.62 19.57 15.11
CA LYS A 490 -3.67 19.91 16.18
C LYS A 490 -3.67 18.92 17.33
N VAL A 491 -4.79 18.23 17.59
CA VAL A 491 -4.89 17.17 18.60
C VAL A 491 -4.12 15.94 18.15
N LYS A 492 -4.23 15.56 16.86
CA LYS A 492 -3.44 14.52 16.20
C LYS A 492 -1.95 14.85 16.26
N ASP A 493 -1.55 16.06 15.89
CA ASP A 493 -0.14 16.46 15.91
C ASP A 493 0.42 16.57 17.34
N ALA A 494 -0.39 17.07 18.29
CA ALA A 494 -0.07 17.06 19.73
C ALA A 494 0.09 15.63 20.28
N TYR A 495 -0.74 14.69 19.83
CA TYR A 495 -0.62 13.28 20.18
C TYR A 495 0.69 12.72 19.64
N ILE A 496 0.94 12.83 18.33
CA ILE A 496 2.15 12.34 17.66
C ILE A 496 3.42 12.90 18.32
N PHE A 497 3.46 14.19 18.61
CA PHE A 497 4.58 14.83 19.31
C PHE A 497 4.86 14.19 20.67
N SER A 498 3.80 13.99 21.48
CA SER A 498 3.90 13.61 22.90
C SER A 498 3.83 12.11 23.17
N TYR A 499 3.47 11.28 22.18
CA TYR A 499 3.31 9.83 22.35
C TYR A 499 4.54 9.14 22.94
N PRO A 500 5.78 9.40 22.48
CA PRO A 500 6.99 8.81 23.09
C PRO A 500 7.15 9.19 24.57
N LEU A 501 6.76 10.40 24.97
CA LEU A 501 6.85 10.89 26.36
C LEU A 501 5.82 10.21 27.27
N VAL A 502 4.59 10.05 26.79
CA VAL A 502 3.53 9.36 27.54
C VAL A 502 3.81 7.85 27.63
N LEU A 503 4.34 7.25 26.55
CA LEU A 503 4.80 5.87 26.54
C LEU A 503 6.01 5.65 27.45
N MET A 504 6.92 6.61 27.56
CA MET A 504 8.04 6.56 28.51
C MET A 504 7.57 6.55 29.97
N ASP A 505 6.63 7.42 30.35
CA ASP A 505 6.02 7.44 31.70
C ASP A 505 5.26 6.14 31.99
N ALA A 506 4.54 5.58 31.01
CA ALA A 506 3.89 4.27 31.14
C ALA A 506 4.90 3.12 31.31
N THR A 507 5.95 3.08 30.49
CA THR A 507 6.98 2.02 30.53
C THR A 507 7.79 2.10 31.82
N MET A 508 8.15 3.30 32.28
CA MET A 508 8.78 3.52 33.58
C MET A 508 7.90 3.04 34.74
N LYS A 509 6.59 3.34 34.73
CA LYS A 509 5.65 2.92 35.78
C LYS A 509 5.51 1.40 35.90
N GLU A 510 5.52 0.70 34.78
CA GLU A 510 5.48 -0.77 34.72
C GLU A 510 6.83 -1.34 35.19
N HIS A 511 7.93 -0.95 34.54
CA HIS A 511 9.25 -1.53 34.79
C HIS A 511 9.78 -1.25 36.21
N THR A 512 9.35 -0.15 36.84
CA THR A 512 9.69 0.18 38.24
C THR A 512 8.68 -0.32 39.28
N ASN A 513 7.67 -1.10 38.88
CA ASN A 513 6.59 -1.60 39.75
C ASN A 513 7.01 -2.73 40.71
N THR A 514 8.18 -2.63 41.34
CA THR A 514 8.70 -3.64 42.25
C THR A 514 9.33 -3.05 43.51
N VAL A 515 9.38 -3.86 44.57
CA VAL A 515 10.00 -3.50 45.86
C VAL A 515 11.53 -3.71 45.85
N VAL A 516 12.02 -4.61 44.98
CA VAL A 516 13.44 -4.97 44.78
C VAL A 516 13.66 -5.43 43.32
N PRO A 517 14.86 -5.33 42.75
CA PRO A 517 15.13 -5.84 41.41
C PRO A 517 14.77 -7.33 41.21
N THR A 518 14.28 -7.63 40.01
CA THR A 518 14.00 -8.97 39.46
C THR A 518 14.70 -9.08 38.08
N SER A 519 14.53 -10.20 37.37
CA SER A 519 14.98 -10.32 35.98
C SER A 519 14.06 -9.66 34.94
N GLU A 520 12.98 -8.98 35.35
CA GLU A 520 12.06 -8.25 34.45
C GLU A 520 11.81 -6.79 34.85
N GLN A 521 11.97 -6.43 36.13
CA GLN A 521 11.64 -5.12 36.70
C GLN A 521 12.70 -4.69 37.74
N ALA A 522 12.95 -3.39 37.89
CA ALA A 522 13.78 -2.84 38.96
C ALA A 522 13.32 -1.45 39.41
N PRO A 523 13.42 -1.09 40.71
CA PRO A 523 13.05 0.24 41.16
C PRO A 523 13.87 1.34 40.48
N ILE A 524 13.35 2.57 40.48
CA ILE A 524 14.05 3.74 39.92
C ILE A 524 15.50 3.85 40.45
N ASN A 525 16.43 4.24 39.58
CA ASN A 525 17.88 4.30 39.83
C ASN A 525 18.54 2.96 40.20
N GLN A 526 17.98 1.81 39.78
CA GLN A 526 18.56 0.47 39.95
C GLN A 526 18.44 -0.37 38.65
N PHE A 527 19.36 -1.31 38.45
CA PHE A 527 19.35 -2.20 37.29
C PHE A 527 18.41 -3.40 37.45
N GLN A 528 17.60 -3.64 36.42
CA GLN A 528 17.14 -4.96 36.00
C GLN A 528 18.28 -5.64 35.23
N HIS A 529 18.35 -6.97 35.32
CA HIS A 529 19.28 -7.79 34.55
C HIS A 529 18.54 -8.99 33.95
N ASP A 530 18.62 -9.18 32.64
CA ASP A 530 18.20 -10.43 32.02
C ASP A 530 19.07 -11.58 32.56
N ASP A 531 18.44 -12.72 32.84
CA ASP A 531 19.10 -13.98 33.25
C ASP A 531 19.18 -15.01 32.11
N GLN A 532 18.50 -14.75 30.98
CA GLN A 532 18.41 -15.65 29.82
C GLN A 532 18.11 -14.90 28.51
N LEU A 533 18.54 -15.49 27.39
CA LEU A 533 18.11 -15.09 26.05
C LEU A 533 16.62 -15.41 25.83
N LYS A 534 15.94 -14.62 25.00
CA LYS A 534 14.51 -14.84 24.70
C LYS A 534 14.33 -16.04 23.77
N ASN A 535 13.20 -16.74 23.90
CA ASN A 535 12.85 -17.93 23.12
C ASN A 535 11.40 -17.81 22.58
N ALA A 536 10.90 -18.82 21.87
CA ALA A 536 9.55 -18.78 21.28
C ALA A 536 8.38 -18.80 22.28
N ASP A 537 8.61 -19.10 23.56
CA ASP A 537 7.59 -18.96 24.61
C ASP A 537 7.45 -17.49 25.05
N TRP A 538 8.48 -16.66 24.86
CA TRP A 538 8.49 -15.25 25.24
C TRP A 538 7.81 -14.38 24.17
N ARG A 539 6.69 -13.73 24.52
CA ARG A 539 5.84 -13.00 23.57
C ARG A 539 5.40 -11.62 24.05
N ASN A 540 6.20 -10.97 24.91
CA ASN A 540 5.86 -9.64 25.46
C ASN A 540 6.08 -8.50 24.44
N VAL A 541 7.07 -8.65 23.56
CA VAL A 541 7.40 -7.71 22.46
C VAL A 541 7.66 -8.51 21.19
N VAL A 542 7.29 -7.96 20.03
CA VAL A 542 7.59 -8.53 18.70
C VAL A 542 9.08 -8.42 18.35
N SER A 543 9.51 -9.23 17.39
CA SER A 543 10.88 -9.29 16.84
C SER A 543 12.02 -9.30 17.88
N PRO A 544 11.91 -10.05 18.99
CA PRO A 544 12.88 -9.98 20.09
C PRO A 544 14.31 -10.35 19.67
N ASN A 545 15.27 -9.64 20.26
CA ASN A 545 16.69 -9.89 20.12
C ASN A 545 17.07 -11.22 20.83
N VAL A 546 17.91 -12.02 20.18
CA VAL A 546 18.37 -13.34 20.65
C VAL A 546 19.90 -13.47 20.71
N ASP A 547 20.64 -12.35 20.54
CA ASP A 547 22.11 -12.31 20.55
C ASP A 547 22.69 -11.68 21.81
N THR A 548 21.91 -10.89 22.55
CA THR A 548 22.39 -10.11 23.71
C THR A 548 21.45 -10.26 24.91
N LEU A 549 22.01 -10.32 26.12
CA LEU A 549 21.25 -10.08 27.35
C LEU A 549 21.17 -8.58 27.62
N TYR A 550 20.03 -8.10 28.11
CA TYR A 550 19.86 -6.70 28.50
C TYR A 550 20.12 -6.46 29.99
N SER A 551 20.49 -5.24 30.33
CA SER A 551 20.43 -4.71 31.70
C SER A 551 19.95 -3.27 31.64
N GLN A 552 18.96 -2.90 32.44
CA GLN A 552 18.14 -1.71 32.19
C GLN A 552 17.85 -0.95 33.48
N ALA A 553 17.87 0.38 33.43
CA ALA A 553 17.43 1.22 34.55
C ALA A 553 16.72 2.48 34.05
N PHE A 554 15.58 2.79 34.68
CA PHE A 554 14.96 4.12 34.58
C PHE A 554 15.59 5.06 35.63
N LEU A 555 15.79 6.31 35.25
CA LEU A 555 16.55 7.30 35.99
C LEU A 555 15.66 8.48 36.43
N ASP A 556 15.69 8.83 37.72
CA ASP A 556 15.25 10.14 38.24
C ASP A 556 16.49 11.01 38.47
N LEU A 557 16.65 11.98 37.57
CA LEU A 557 17.75 12.94 37.51
C LEU A 557 17.38 14.33 38.03
N ASN A 558 16.15 14.51 38.53
CA ASN A 558 15.75 15.71 39.26
C ASN A 558 16.11 15.60 40.75
N SER A 559 16.04 14.40 41.34
CA SER A 559 16.42 14.19 42.74
C SER A 559 17.89 13.79 42.94
N THR A 560 18.52 13.17 41.94
CA THR A 560 19.79 12.45 42.10
C THR A 560 20.76 12.72 40.94
N VAL A 561 22.03 12.97 41.27
CA VAL A 561 23.14 12.92 40.31
C VAL A 561 23.77 11.54 40.40
N LEU A 562 23.90 10.83 39.29
CA LEU A 562 24.32 9.43 39.26
C LEU A 562 25.71 9.28 38.62
N VAL A 563 26.53 8.43 39.22
CA VAL A 563 27.70 7.84 38.56
C VAL A 563 27.30 6.46 38.08
N PHE A 564 27.35 6.27 36.76
CA PHE A 564 27.31 4.97 36.11
C PHE A 564 28.75 4.48 35.90
N VAL A 565 29.01 3.21 36.21
CA VAL A 565 30.26 2.54 35.83
C VAL A 565 29.91 1.40 34.90
N LYS A 566 30.33 1.53 33.64
CA LYS A 566 30.40 0.42 32.70
C LYS A 566 31.73 -0.30 32.94
N PRO A 567 31.73 -1.57 33.38
CA PRO A 567 32.96 -2.28 33.69
C PRO A 567 33.74 -2.62 32.42
N LYS A 568 35.01 -3.00 32.58
CA LYS A 568 35.78 -3.62 31.50
C LYS A 568 35.04 -4.87 30.98
N ALA A 569 34.85 -4.92 29.67
CA ALA A 569 34.36 -6.09 28.93
C ALA A 569 35.51 -6.75 28.15
N ASP A 570 35.17 -7.85 27.47
CA ASP A 570 36.00 -8.59 26.50
C ASP A 570 35.18 -8.93 25.23
N ARG A 571 34.14 -8.13 24.96
CA ARG A 571 33.02 -8.39 24.03
C ARG A 571 32.17 -7.14 23.84
N PHE A 572 31.32 -7.13 22.82
CA PHE A 572 30.31 -6.09 22.63
C PHE A 572 29.48 -5.86 23.91
N CYS A 573 29.61 -4.65 24.47
CA CYS A 573 28.95 -4.18 25.67
C CYS A 573 28.60 -2.70 25.44
N SER A 574 27.38 -2.46 24.95
CA SER A 574 26.91 -1.14 24.53
C SER A 574 25.83 -0.63 25.48
N ALA A 575 26.03 0.54 26.07
CA ALA A 575 25.08 1.17 26.98
C ALA A 575 24.49 2.44 26.36
N GLN A 576 23.30 2.32 25.79
CA GLN A 576 22.53 3.40 25.20
C GLN A 576 21.84 4.21 26.30
N VAL A 577 22.00 5.53 26.30
CA VAL A 577 21.34 6.45 27.25
C VAL A 577 20.35 7.33 26.50
N MET A 578 19.10 7.35 26.96
CA MET A 578 17.99 8.09 26.33
C MET A 578 17.35 9.12 27.27
N ASP A 579 16.81 10.18 26.66
CA ASP A 579 15.94 11.15 27.33
C ASP A 579 14.48 10.65 27.40
N ALA A 580 13.61 11.44 28.03
CA ALA A 580 12.20 11.10 28.21
C ALA A 580 11.37 11.04 26.91
N TYR A 581 11.88 11.55 25.78
CA TYR A 581 11.24 11.49 24.46
C TYR A 581 11.80 10.35 23.60
N SER A 582 12.69 9.50 24.15
CA SER A 582 13.45 8.45 23.47
C SER A 582 14.45 8.95 22.42
N ASN A 583 14.93 10.20 22.52
CA ASN A 583 16.17 10.59 21.85
C ASN A 583 17.35 9.86 22.51
N THR A 584 18.26 9.29 21.73
CA THR A 584 19.57 8.84 22.25
C THR A 584 20.41 10.06 22.54
N ILE A 585 20.86 10.19 23.79
CA ILE A 585 21.71 11.29 24.26
C ILE A 585 23.18 10.92 24.20
N ASP A 586 23.51 9.65 24.49
CA ASP A 586 24.86 9.12 24.37
C ASP A 586 24.85 7.58 24.26
N VAL A 587 25.97 7.02 23.82
CA VAL A 587 26.24 5.58 23.80
C VAL A 587 27.62 5.34 24.41
N ILE A 588 27.68 4.49 25.44
CA ILE A 588 28.88 4.21 26.22
C ILE A 588 29.37 2.79 25.89
N GLY A 589 30.69 2.57 25.81
CA GLY A 589 31.25 1.29 25.39
C GLY A 589 31.16 1.06 23.89
N SER A 590 30.75 -0.14 23.50
CA SER A 590 30.70 -0.55 22.09
C SER A 590 29.74 0.32 21.27
N GLY A 591 30.29 1.00 20.26
CA GLY A 591 29.57 1.97 19.42
C GLY A 591 29.51 3.39 20.00
N GLY A 592 30.10 3.60 21.18
CA GLY A 592 30.34 4.91 21.76
C GLY A 592 31.61 5.58 21.23
N GLY A 593 31.84 6.83 21.66
CA GLY A 593 32.99 7.64 21.24
C GLY A 593 34.32 7.37 21.98
N ALA A 594 34.47 6.22 22.64
CA ALA A 594 35.62 5.92 23.50
C ALA A 594 36.88 5.50 22.72
N ASP A 595 38.07 5.91 23.19
CA ASP A 595 39.38 5.49 22.64
C ASP A 595 39.59 3.96 22.68
N ASN A 596 38.91 3.26 23.59
CA ASN A 596 38.85 1.80 23.67
C ASN A 596 37.48 1.37 24.23
N PRO A 597 36.56 0.82 23.41
CA PRO A 597 35.21 0.45 23.85
C PRO A 597 35.19 -0.75 24.82
N ASP A 598 36.34 -1.39 25.03
CA ASP A 598 36.49 -2.59 25.86
C ASP A 598 36.85 -2.26 27.33
N ASP A 599 37.38 -1.07 27.63
CA ASP A 599 37.87 -0.70 28.98
C ASP A 599 36.76 -0.16 29.92
N GLU A 600 37.08 0.03 31.21
CA GLU A 600 36.15 0.58 32.20
C GLU A 600 35.88 2.06 31.94
N GLU A 601 34.60 2.46 31.93
CA GLU A 601 34.15 3.83 31.72
C GLU A 601 33.31 4.31 32.90
N ILE A 602 33.70 5.46 33.46
CA ILE A 602 33.05 6.09 34.61
C ILE A 602 32.32 7.34 34.11
N CYS A 603 30.99 7.30 34.10
CA CYS A 603 30.14 8.33 33.50
C CYS A 603 29.31 9.02 34.58
N LEU A 604 29.38 10.36 34.63
CA LEU A 604 28.49 11.19 35.42
C LEU A 604 27.23 11.49 34.61
N ILE A 605 26.11 10.90 35.00
CA ILE A 605 24.79 11.14 34.40
C ILE A 605 24.05 12.21 35.21
N THR A 606 23.70 13.31 34.56
CA THR A 606 23.11 14.50 35.19
C THR A 606 21.84 14.94 34.49
N GLY A 607 20.83 15.38 35.24
CA GLY A 607 19.68 16.10 34.69
C GLY A 607 19.99 17.58 34.46
N ARG A 608 19.18 18.23 33.60
CA ARG A 608 19.20 19.66 33.20
C ARG A 608 19.47 20.73 34.26
N ASN A 609 19.32 20.43 35.55
CA ASN A 609 19.49 21.36 36.67
C ASN A 609 20.88 21.29 37.35
N PHE A 610 21.76 20.39 36.90
CA PHE A 610 23.11 20.26 37.45
C PHE A 610 24.01 21.45 37.07
N MET A 611 24.71 22.00 38.05
CA MET A 611 25.49 23.26 37.94
C MET A 611 26.83 23.20 38.68
N GLU A 612 27.30 22.01 39.06
CA GLU A 612 28.55 21.79 39.81
C GLU A 612 29.69 21.39 38.86
N ASP A 613 30.94 21.44 39.34
CA ASP A 613 32.10 21.04 38.54
C ASP A 613 32.11 19.52 38.32
N ILE A 614 32.33 19.06 37.08
CA ILE A 614 32.46 17.64 36.74
C ILE A 614 33.73 17.07 37.40
N PRO A 615 33.65 15.93 38.14
CA PRO A 615 34.82 15.32 38.76
C PRO A 615 35.89 14.86 37.75
N GLU A 616 37.17 14.99 38.12
CA GLU A 616 38.30 14.62 37.26
C GLU A 616 38.27 13.12 36.90
N GLY A 617 38.31 12.83 35.60
CA GLY A 617 38.31 11.46 35.06
C GLY A 617 36.94 10.86 34.73
N MET A 618 35.85 11.63 34.83
CA MET A 618 34.51 11.18 34.42
C MET A 618 34.09 11.72 33.05
N THR A 619 33.44 10.88 32.24
CA THR A 619 32.67 11.32 31.06
C THR A 619 31.36 11.94 31.54
N HIS A 620 30.95 13.10 31.00
CA HIS A 620 29.73 13.79 31.45
C HIS A 620 28.58 13.63 30.45
N ILE A 621 27.47 13.06 30.91
CA ILE A 621 26.26 12.78 30.12
C ILE A 621 25.12 13.62 30.68
N SER A 622 24.78 14.70 29.96
CA SER A 622 23.77 15.68 30.38
C SER A 622 22.43 15.41 29.70
N ILE A 623 21.53 14.69 30.39
CA ILE A 623 20.18 14.43 29.87
C ILE A 623 19.32 15.70 30.01
N PRO A 624 18.64 16.17 28.94
CA PRO A 624 17.84 17.41 28.96
C PRO A 624 16.54 17.29 29.77
N THR A 625 16.17 16.08 30.18
CA THR A 625 14.93 15.73 30.89
C THR A 625 15.21 15.17 32.28
N ASP A 626 14.25 15.32 33.20
CA ASP A 626 14.38 14.79 34.57
C ASP A 626 14.23 13.26 34.63
N ILE A 627 13.51 12.65 33.68
CA ILE A 627 13.49 11.21 33.41
C ILE A 627 14.59 10.86 32.40
N GLY A 628 15.30 9.77 32.61
CA GLY A 628 16.13 9.11 31.59
C GLY A 628 15.95 7.59 31.60
N TRP A 629 16.43 6.91 30.56
CA TRP A 629 16.45 5.44 30.47
C TRP A 629 17.79 4.98 29.93
N ILE A 630 18.44 4.03 30.61
CA ILE A 630 19.69 3.40 30.14
C ILE A 630 19.44 1.91 29.84
N ILE A 631 19.87 1.48 28.65
CA ILE A 631 19.81 0.09 28.17
C ILE A 631 21.22 -0.38 27.84
N ILE A 632 21.76 -1.30 28.64
CA ILE A 632 23.00 -2.02 28.36
C ILE A 632 22.67 -3.31 27.61
N ARG A 633 23.36 -3.55 26.50
CA ARG A 633 23.25 -4.76 25.66
C ARG A 633 24.60 -5.48 25.64
N ILE A 634 24.65 -6.68 26.21
CA ILE A 634 25.86 -7.49 26.34
C ILE A 634 25.74 -8.72 25.43
N VAL A 635 26.65 -8.90 24.47
CA VAL A 635 26.59 -10.05 23.55
C VAL A 635 26.84 -11.38 24.26
N CYS A 636 26.08 -12.39 23.84
CA CYS A 636 26.08 -13.73 24.40
C CYS A 636 26.59 -14.73 23.35
N ASN A 637 27.60 -15.51 23.72
CA ASN A 637 28.18 -16.57 22.89
C ASN A 637 27.42 -17.91 23.00
N GLY A 638 26.28 -17.92 23.69
CA GLY A 638 25.41 -19.08 23.88
C GLY A 638 25.13 -19.39 25.36
N PRO A 639 24.33 -20.43 25.67
CA PRO A 639 23.86 -20.71 27.04
C PRO A 639 24.96 -20.92 28.09
N ASP A 640 26.14 -21.42 27.70
CA ASP A 640 27.28 -21.59 28.62
C ASP A 640 27.94 -20.25 29.02
N ASP A 641 27.75 -19.20 28.22
CA ASP A 641 28.34 -17.87 28.42
C ASP A 641 27.52 -16.98 29.39
N LEU A 642 26.29 -17.38 29.73
CA LEU A 642 25.41 -16.66 30.66
C LEU A 642 26.10 -16.33 31.99
N SER A 643 26.93 -17.24 32.50
CA SER A 643 27.67 -17.04 33.76
C SER A 643 28.78 -15.97 33.67
N ASN A 644 29.36 -15.73 32.48
CA ASN A 644 30.30 -14.63 32.28
C ASN A 644 29.56 -13.29 32.23
N ILE A 645 28.39 -13.26 31.58
CA ILE A 645 27.51 -12.10 31.56
C ILE A 645 27.03 -11.76 32.98
N GLU A 646 26.69 -12.75 33.80
CA GLU A 646 26.32 -12.54 35.22
C GLU A 646 27.46 -11.85 36.01
N GLU A 647 28.73 -12.15 35.73
CA GLU A 647 29.88 -11.48 36.35
C GLU A 647 30.12 -10.06 35.78
N ILE A 648 29.78 -9.78 34.51
CA ILE A 648 29.78 -8.41 33.95
C ILE A 648 28.64 -7.59 34.59
N GLN A 649 27.44 -8.15 34.67
CA GLN A 649 26.25 -7.53 35.26
C GLN A 649 26.47 -7.13 36.73
N LYS A 650 27.12 -8.00 37.53
CA LYS A 650 27.53 -7.70 38.92
C LYS A 650 28.48 -6.51 39.08
N GLN A 651 29.11 -6.05 37.99
CA GLN A 651 30.04 -4.92 37.97
C GLN A 651 29.46 -3.68 37.27
N LEU A 652 28.22 -3.73 36.77
CA LEU A 652 27.47 -2.53 36.36
C LEU A 652 27.01 -1.78 37.62
N PHE A 653 27.63 -0.62 37.90
CA PHE A 653 27.24 0.22 39.04
C PHE A 653 26.42 1.42 38.58
N LEU A 654 25.36 1.72 39.33
CA LEU A 654 24.61 2.97 39.24
C LEU A 654 24.40 3.48 40.66
N VAL A 655 25.10 4.56 41.03
CA VAL A 655 25.18 5.05 42.42
C VAL A 655 25.13 6.59 42.47
N PRO A 656 24.66 7.20 43.57
CA PRO A 656 24.75 8.65 43.72
C PRO A 656 26.19 9.16 43.71
N MET A 657 26.43 10.32 43.08
CA MET A 657 27.76 10.93 42.95
C MET A 657 28.51 11.03 44.28
N GLU A 658 27.85 11.50 45.34
CA GLU A 658 28.44 11.62 46.69
C GLU A 658 28.87 10.27 47.28
N ASN A 659 28.12 9.19 47.02
CA ASN A 659 28.53 7.86 47.49
C ASN A 659 29.80 7.38 46.77
N TYR A 660 29.90 7.63 45.46
CA TYR A 660 31.07 7.30 44.67
C TYR A 660 32.30 8.11 45.10
N LEU A 661 32.21 9.44 45.13
CA LEU A 661 33.33 10.34 45.42
C LEU A 661 33.88 10.19 46.84
N ASN A 662 33.03 9.92 47.83
CA ASN A 662 33.46 9.66 49.20
C ASN A 662 33.83 8.18 49.47
N ASN A 663 33.68 7.30 48.48
CA ASN A 663 33.84 5.83 48.61
C ASN A 663 32.98 5.25 49.76
N GLU A 664 31.73 5.72 49.88
CA GLU A 664 30.78 5.29 50.90
C GLU A 664 29.81 4.22 50.36
N PRO A 665 29.54 3.14 51.11
CA PRO A 665 28.67 2.06 50.65
C PRO A 665 27.23 2.53 50.44
N TYR A 666 26.81 2.63 49.19
CA TYR A 666 25.42 2.87 48.82
C TYR A 666 24.57 1.63 49.10
N ILE A 667 23.39 1.83 49.68
CA ILE A 667 22.34 0.81 49.80
C ILE A 667 21.12 1.37 49.07
N PRO A 668 20.75 0.84 47.88
CA PRO A 668 19.63 1.35 47.13
C PRO A 668 18.32 1.33 47.93
N PRO A 669 17.45 2.34 47.77
CA PRO A 669 16.14 2.36 48.41
C PRO A 669 15.25 1.24 47.85
N LYS A 670 14.35 0.72 48.67
CA LYS A 670 13.30 -0.18 48.18
C LYS A 670 12.28 0.60 47.37
N GLY A 671 11.86 0.02 46.26
CA GLY A 671 10.75 0.53 45.46
C GLY A 671 9.38 0.21 46.07
N SER A 672 8.35 0.36 45.25
CA SER A 672 6.95 0.16 45.60
C SER A 672 6.23 -0.63 44.53
N TYR A 673 5.26 -1.44 44.93
CA TYR A 673 4.35 -2.16 44.04
C TYR A 673 2.95 -1.52 44.11
N ASN A 674 2.34 -1.28 42.96
CA ASN A 674 0.92 -0.97 42.81
C ASN A 674 0.27 -1.94 41.82
N GLU A 675 -0.97 -2.36 42.10
CA GLU A 675 -1.69 -3.28 41.21
C GLU A 675 -2.14 -2.58 39.91
N ASP A 676 -2.42 -1.27 39.97
CA ASP A 676 -2.83 -0.46 38.81
C ASP A 676 -1.71 -0.26 37.77
N ASN A 677 -0.44 -0.55 38.12
CA ASN A 677 0.71 -0.42 37.22
C ASN A 677 0.96 -1.71 36.40
N ASN A 678 0.18 -2.78 36.59
CA ASN A 678 0.32 -4.05 35.86
C ASN A 678 -0.37 -4.00 34.50
N PHE A 679 0.18 -3.25 33.55
CA PHE A 679 -0.36 -3.11 32.20
C PHE A 679 0.74 -3.28 31.14
N ARG A 680 0.38 -3.61 29.90
CA ARG A 680 1.29 -3.44 28.76
C ARG A 680 1.34 -1.94 28.42
N PRO A 681 2.51 -1.27 28.41
CA PRO A 681 2.57 0.20 28.27
C PRO A 681 1.85 0.75 27.05
N GLY A 682 2.00 0.12 25.87
CA GLY A 682 1.29 0.53 24.65
C GLY A 682 -0.23 0.47 24.81
N ASP A 683 -0.79 -0.61 25.38
CA ASP A 683 -2.23 -0.73 25.61
C ASP A 683 -2.72 0.31 26.63
N HIS A 684 -1.93 0.59 27.68
CA HIS A 684 -2.29 1.61 28.67
C HIS A 684 -2.41 3.00 28.05
N VAL A 685 -1.49 3.38 27.17
CA VAL A 685 -1.53 4.67 26.47
C VAL A 685 -2.70 4.74 25.48
N SER A 686 -2.89 3.71 24.65
CA SER A 686 -3.98 3.69 23.67
C SER A 686 -5.39 3.59 24.28
N ASN A 687 -5.52 3.26 25.57
CA ASN A 687 -6.80 3.27 26.30
C ASN A 687 -7.00 4.53 27.20
N MET A 688 -6.13 5.54 27.12
CA MET A 688 -6.35 6.81 27.82
C MET A 688 -7.47 7.63 27.18
N SER A 689 -8.20 8.42 27.97
CA SER A 689 -9.07 9.49 27.44
C SER A 689 -8.22 10.70 26.98
N PRO A 690 -8.78 11.64 26.19
CA PRO A 690 -8.07 12.87 25.86
C PRO A 690 -7.66 13.68 27.10
N GLU A 691 -8.52 13.74 28.12
CA GLU A 691 -8.24 14.46 29.37
C GLU A 691 -7.11 13.78 30.16
N ASP A 692 -7.10 12.46 30.29
CA ASP A 692 -6.04 11.70 30.98
C ASP A 692 -4.70 11.79 30.24
N TYR A 693 -4.73 11.65 28.92
CA TYR A 693 -3.56 11.67 28.06
C TYR A 693 -2.88 13.04 28.06
N PHE A 694 -3.62 14.11 27.72
CA PHE A 694 -3.02 15.45 27.66
C PHE A 694 -2.73 16.04 29.04
N SER A 695 -3.49 15.68 30.10
CA SER A 695 -3.08 16.02 31.47
C SER A 695 -1.77 15.31 31.87
N THR A 696 -1.56 14.08 31.39
CA THR A 696 -0.30 13.35 31.57
C THR A 696 0.84 14.00 30.79
N ALA A 697 0.65 14.31 29.50
CA ALA A 697 1.65 14.98 28.68
C ALA A 697 2.03 16.37 29.25
N ASN A 698 1.05 17.22 29.56
CA ASN A 698 1.26 18.57 30.11
C ASN A 698 2.00 18.57 31.44
N ARG A 699 1.73 17.57 32.31
CA ARG A 699 2.46 17.32 33.56
C ARG A 699 3.90 16.93 33.26
N LEU A 700 4.11 15.96 32.37
CA LEU A 700 5.43 15.42 32.05
C LEU A 700 6.33 16.46 31.40
N MET A 701 5.80 17.37 30.57
CA MET A 701 6.58 18.45 29.95
C MET A 701 7.16 19.47 30.95
N ILE A 702 6.71 19.50 32.22
CA ILE A 702 7.30 20.35 33.27
C ILE A 702 8.66 19.81 33.72
N SER A 703 8.72 18.49 33.95
CA SER A 703 9.93 17.75 34.34
C SER A 703 10.81 17.41 33.14
N ASN A 704 10.19 17.19 31.99
CA ASN A 704 10.83 16.70 30.77
C ASN A 704 10.55 17.71 29.64
N PRO A 705 11.23 18.87 29.65
CA PRO A 705 10.91 19.94 28.71
C PRO A 705 11.21 19.48 27.28
N PRO A 706 10.37 19.87 26.31
CA PRO A 706 10.74 19.83 24.89
C PRO A 706 12.06 20.56 24.62
N SER A 707 12.72 20.18 23.54
CA SER A 707 13.92 20.84 23.03
C SER A 707 13.63 22.27 22.57
N LEU A 708 14.69 23.05 22.31
CA LEU A 708 14.54 24.37 21.70
C LEU A 708 14.02 24.32 20.26
N GLU A 709 14.23 23.20 19.56
CA GLU A 709 13.79 23.02 18.17
C GLU A 709 12.28 22.73 18.09
N ASP A 710 11.70 22.17 19.15
CA ASP A 710 10.25 21.93 19.31
C ASP A 710 9.43 23.22 19.52
N THR A 711 10.07 24.39 19.65
CA THR A 711 9.41 25.69 19.92
C THR A 711 8.22 26.01 18.98
N PRO A 712 8.27 25.74 17.65
CA PRO A 712 7.12 25.99 16.76
C PRO A 712 5.92 25.11 17.11
N MET A 713 6.16 23.81 17.32
CA MET A 713 5.14 22.82 17.71
C MET A 713 4.54 23.19 19.08
N MET A 714 5.35 23.70 20.01
CA MET A 714 4.88 24.16 21.33
C MET A 714 3.99 25.41 21.27
N GLU A 715 4.21 26.36 20.35
CA GLU A 715 3.29 27.49 20.20
C GLU A 715 1.98 27.09 19.48
N GLU A 716 2.00 26.04 18.65
CA GLU A 716 0.81 25.46 18.02
C GLU A 716 -0.06 24.66 19.00
N MET A 717 0.51 23.66 19.67
CA MET A 717 -0.16 22.80 20.66
C MET A 717 -0.79 23.60 21.82
N LYS A 718 -0.16 24.71 22.19
CA LYS A 718 -0.63 25.66 23.19
C LYS A 718 -2.00 26.29 22.85
N SER A 719 -2.39 26.32 21.58
CA SER A 719 -3.73 26.80 21.17
C SER A 719 -4.88 25.88 21.60
N ILE A 720 -4.60 24.59 21.80
CA ILE A 720 -5.53 23.58 22.36
C ILE A 720 -5.21 23.22 23.82
N ASN A 721 -4.50 24.11 24.55
CA ASN A 721 -4.04 23.92 25.93
C ASN A 721 -3.13 22.69 26.16
N VAL A 722 -2.40 22.21 25.15
CA VAL A 722 -1.36 21.17 25.32
C VAL A 722 0.02 21.82 25.39
N GLY A 723 0.82 21.49 26.40
CA GLY A 723 2.10 22.11 26.70
C GLY A 723 2.48 22.11 28.19
N PRO A 724 3.74 22.48 28.54
CA PRO A 724 4.26 22.39 29.90
C PRO A 724 3.44 23.19 30.93
N GLY A 725 2.79 22.47 31.85
CA GLY A 725 2.00 23.07 32.93
C GLY A 725 0.68 23.71 32.51
N LEU A 726 0.23 23.49 31.27
CA LEU A 726 -1.12 23.85 30.84
C LEU A 726 -2.16 22.86 31.38
N VAL A 727 -3.41 23.30 31.47
CA VAL A 727 -4.54 22.43 31.84
C VAL A 727 -5.39 22.22 30.60
N PHE A 728 -5.40 21.00 30.08
CA PHE A 728 -6.29 20.61 29.00
C PHE A 728 -7.75 20.69 29.46
N ASP A 729 -8.66 21.08 28.57
CA ASP A 729 -10.10 21.02 28.84
C ASP A 729 -10.75 20.32 27.65
N GLU A 730 -11.28 19.11 27.87
CA GLU A 730 -11.92 18.28 26.83
C GLU A 730 -13.04 19.04 26.08
N LYS A 731 -13.66 20.06 26.69
CA LYS A 731 -14.66 20.92 26.03
C LYS A 731 -14.13 21.67 24.79
N ILE A 732 -12.82 21.80 24.63
CA ILE A 732 -12.19 22.36 23.42
C ILE A 732 -12.43 21.44 22.21
N LEU A 733 -12.51 20.12 22.42
CA LEU A 733 -12.77 19.12 21.39
C LEU A 733 -14.22 19.12 20.86
N GLY A 734 -15.12 19.84 21.53
CA GLY A 734 -16.52 19.97 21.11
C GLY A 734 -17.42 18.81 21.58
N GLN A 735 -18.35 18.40 20.72
CA GLN A 735 -19.24 17.27 20.99
C GLN A 735 -18.66 15.98 20.42
N ASN A 736 -19.00 14.82 21.00
CA ASN A 736 -18.50 13.49 20.59
C ASN A 736 -16.98 13.28 20.74
N ALA A 737 -16.30 14.07 21.57
CA ALA A 737 -14.84 14.08 21.72
C ALA A 737 -14.21 12.68 21.92
N SER A 738 -14.75 11.85 22.83
CA SER A 738 -14.28 10.48 23.06
C SER A 738 -14.46 9.54 21.86
N VAL A 739 -15.35 9.85 20.91
CA VAL A 739 -15.52 9.07 19.68
C VAL A 739 -14.45 9.50 18.68
N GLN A 740 -14.34 10.80 18.40
CA GLN A 740 -13.31 11.36 17.50
C GLN A 740 -11.87 11.04 17.96
N TRP A 741 -11.64 10.95 19.28
CA TRP A 741 -10.38 10.48 19.85
C TRP A 741 -10.04 9.05 19.44
N ASN A 742 -10.94 8.09 19.70
CA ASN A 742 -10.70 6.69 19.34
C ASN A 742 -10.50 6.53 17.82
N GLN A 743 -11.24 7.30 17.02
CA GLN A 743 -11.15 7.31 15.56
C GLN A 743 -9.81 7.86 15.06
N MET A 744 -9.30 8.92 15.70
CA MET A 744 -7.95 9.43 15.47
C MET A 744 -6.87 8.40 15.85
N LEU A 745 -7.08 7.60 16.91
CA LEU A 745 -6.16 6.53 17.28
C LEU A 745 -6.19 5.35 16.29
N ASP A 746 -7.37 4.94 15.85
CA ASP A 746 -7.56 3.84 14.89
C ASP A 746 -7.01 4.18 13.50
N SER A 747 -7.18 5.42 13.02
CA SER A 747 -6.67 5.88 11.72
C SER A 747 -5.16 6.15 11.71
N MET A 748 -4.53 6.32 12.87
CA MET A 748 -3.12 6.67 13.00
C MET A 748 -2.16 5.59 12.48
N ASN A 749 -2.51 4.30 12.59
CA ASN A 749 -1.67 3.23 12.03
C ASN A 749 -1.66 3.25 10.47
N PRO A 750 -2.81 3.32 9.79
CA PRO A 750 -2.88 3.58 8.34
C PRO A 750 -2.19 4.88 7.89
N VAL A 751 -2.20 5.94 8.69
CA VAL A 751 -1.55 7.23 8.35
C VAL A 751 -0.03 7.18 8.55
N LEU A 752 0.46 6.60 9.66
CA LEU A 752 1.89 6.55 9.96
C LEU A 752 2.63 5.45 9.19
N SER A 753 1.96 4.37 8.76
CA SER A 753 2.65 3.26 8.07
C SER A 753 3.25 3.65 6.70
N PRO A 754 2.58 4.42 5.82
CA PRO A 754 3.22 4.95 4.61
C PRO A 754 4.38 5.91 4.91
N TYR A 755 4.27 6.70 5.98
CA TYR A 755 5.33 7.61 6.40
C TYR A 755 6.57 6.84 6.90
N TYR A 756 6.38 5.88 7.78
CA TYR A 756 7.38 4.89 8.24
C TYR A 756 8.09 4.19 7.07
N LEU A 757 7.31 3.69 6.11
CA LEU A 757 7.86 3.06 4.90
C LEU A 757 8.63 4.05 4.02
N SER A 758 8.36 5.36 4.06
CA SER A 758 9.08 6.37 3.28
C SER A 758 10.50 6.64 3.75
N PHE A 759 10.86 6.25 4.98
CA PHE A 759 12.25 6.25 5.46
C PHE A 759 13.02 5.00 5.06
N THR A 760 12.37 3.97 4.48
CA THR A 760 13.06 2.71 4.22
C THR A 760 14.10 2.82 3.11
N GLU A 761 15.32 2.37 3.41
CA GLU A 761 16.42 2.25 2.46
C GLU A 761 16.66 0.80 2.07
N LYS A 762 17.12 0.57 0.83
CA LYS A 762 17.28 -0.77 0.26
C LYS A 762 18.72 -1.23 0.22
N LEU A 763 18.96 -2.41 0.81
CA LEU A 763 20.15 -3.21 0.59
C LEU A 763 19.74 -4.40 -0.29
N GLY A 764 19.71 -4.17 -1.61
CA GLY A 764 19.20 -5.13 -2.59
C GLY A 764 17.72 -5.44 -2.37
N ASP A 765 17.44 -6.69 -1.97
CA ASP A 765 16.09 -7.17 -1.62
C ASP A 765 15.77 -7.04 -0.12
N TRP A 766 16.74 -6.65 0.70
CA TRP A 766 16.56 -6.34 2.12
C TRP A 766 16.25 -4.85 2.31
N VAL A 767 15.53 -4.54 3.38
CA VAL A 767 15.00 -3.21 3.67
C VAL A 767 15.38 -2.81 5.10
N TYR A 768 15.95 -1.62 5.31
CA TYR A 768 16.35 -1.15 6.65
C TYR A 768 15.98 0.32 6.89
N TYR A 769 16.10 0.75 8.14
CA TYR A 769 15.78 2.10 8.61
C TYR A 769 17.08 2.89 8.85
N PRO A 770 17.31 4.03 8.15
CA PRO A 770 18.49 4.88 8.29
C PRO A 770 18.31 5.94 9.40
N SER A 771 19.32 6.82 9.56
CA SER A 771 19.15 8.10 10.25
C SER A 771 17.92 8.87 9.69
N PRO A 772 17.13 9.55 10.54
CA PRO A 772 17.43 9.93 11.92
C PRO A 772 16.89 8.96 12.99
N ILE A 773 16.89 7.64 12.75
CA ILE A 773 16.48 6.67 13.77
C ILE A 773 17.27 6.85 15.08
N ALA A 774 16.54 6.92 16.20
CA ALA A 774 17.04 7.20 17.55
C ALA A 774 17.64 8.61 17.79
N GLU A 775 17.75 9.45 16.75
CA GLU A 775 18.33 10.81 16.76
C GLU A 775 17.34 11.80 16.12
N TRP A 776 16.07 11.71 16.53
CA TRP A 776 14.88 12.10 15.76
C TRP A 776 14.78 13.56 15.31
N GLY A 777 15.42 14.49 16.03
CA GLY A 777 15.21 15.93 15.84
C GLY A 777 13.73 16.30 15.92
N THR A 778 13.24 17.07 14.94
CA THR A 778 11.83 17.46 14.83
C THR A 778 10.97 16.47 14.02
N ASP A 779 11.45 15.26 13.73
CA ASP A 779 10.68 14.26 12.96
C ASP A 779 9.74 13.45 13.88
N TYR A 780 8.70 14.12 14.35
CA TYR A 780 7.76 13.57 15.33
C TYR A 780 7.01 12.32 14.83
N PRO A 781 6.53 12.23 13.57
CA PRO A 781 5.79 11.07 13.13
C PRO A 781 6.70 9.83 12.98
N TYR A 782 7.97 10.00 12.56
CA TYR A 782 8.94 8.90 12.54
C TYR A 782 9.32 8.45 13.96
N ARG A 783 9.52 9.41 14.88
CA ARG A 783 9.72 9.11 16.31
C ARG A 783 8.53 8.35 16.92
N ALA A 784 7.30 8.78 16.62
CA ALA A 784 6.08 8.19 17.17
C ALA A 784 5.80 6.77 16.66
N ILE A 785 6.07 6.48 15.38
CA ILE A 785 5.85 5.14 14.83
C ILE A 785 6.94 4.15 15.25
N ILE A 786 8.22 4.56 15.32
CA ILE A 786 9.26 3.69 15.90
C ILE A 786 9.00 3.44 17.39
N ALA A 787 8.48 4.42 18.14
CA ALA A 787 8.06 4.20 19.52
C ALA A 787 6.93 3.16 19.67
N GLN A 788 6.10 2.93 18.65
CA GLN A 788 5.09 1.87 18.66
C GLN A 788 5.66 0.48 18.35
N VAL A 789 6.60 0.37 17.40
CA VAL A 789 7.06 -0.94 16.89
C VAL A 789 8.42 -1.40 17.44
N ALA A 790 9.28 -0.48 17.86
CA ALA A 790 10.64 -0.76 18.34
C ALA A 790 11.13 0.32 19.33
N PHE A 791 10.38 0.54 20.42
CA PHE A 791 10.76 1.50 21.47
C PHE A 791 12.14 1.18 22.05
N GLY A 792 13.02 2.19 22.12
CA GLY A 792 14.44 1.97 22.45
C GLY A 792 15.29 1.42 21.29
N ALA A 793 14.92 1.69 20.04
CA ALA A 793 15.76 1.43 18.87
C ALA A 793 17.15 2.08 19.00
N ASN A 794 18.17 1.46 18.41
CA ASN A 794 19.53 2.00 18.35
C ASN A 794 19.69 3.01 17.19
N PRO A 795 20.62 3.98 17.30
CA PRO A 795 21.10 4.74 16.14
C PRO A 795 21.91 3.83 15.20
N ILE A 796 21.99 4.19 13.91
CA ILE A 796 22.64 3.35 12.88
C ILE A 796 24.14 3.12 13.12
N SER A 797 24.80 3.97 13.91
CA SER A 797 26.18 3.81 14.35
C SER A 797 26.39 2.59 15.26
N VAL A 798 25.35 2.20 16.01
CA VAL A 798 25.37 1.06 16.93
C VAL A 798 24.80 -0.19 16.27
N ALA A 799 23.69 -0.07 15.53
CA ALA A 799 23.10 -1.19 14.81
C ALA A 799 22.21 -0.78 13.64
N ILE A 800 22.19 -1.59 12.58
CA ILE A 800 21.12 -1.60 11.58
C ILE A 800 20.40 -2.95 11.54
N TYR A 801 19.15 -2.92 11.07
CA TYR A 801 18.24 -4.07 11.05
C TYR A 801 17.63 -4.33 9.66
N PRO A 802 18.39 -4.81 8.66
CA PRO A 802 17.81 -5.18 7.37
C PRO A 802 16.82 -6.35 7.50
N GLU A 803 15.62 -6.17 6.96
CA GLU A 803 14.54 -7.17 6.93
C GLU A 803 14.33 -7.70 5.50
N ALA A 804 14.03 -9.00 5.36
CA ALA A 804 13.59 -9.61 4.11
C ALA A 804 12.43 -10.59 4.35
N ALA A 805 11.34 -10.40 3.60
CA ALA A 805 10.13 -11.24 3.62
C ALA A 805 9.86 -11.95 2.27
N PHE A 806 10.78 -11.82 1.31
CA PHE A 806 10.66 -12.38 -0.05
C PHE A 806 11.94 -13.08 -0.51
N ASP A 807 11.81 -14.04 -1.42
CA ASP A 807 12.94 -14.67 -2.12
C ASP A 807 13.37 -13.89 -3.38
N THR A 808 14.41 -14.36 -4.07
CA THR A 808 14.89 -13.76 -5.33
C THR A 808 13.82 -13.71 -6.43
N ASP A 809 12.91 -14.68 -6.46
CA ASP A 809 11.77 -14.80 -7.39
C ASP A 809 10.58 -13.91 -6.95
N LYS A 810 10.76 -13.08 -5.91
CA LYS A 810 9.76 -12.18 -5.30
C LYS A 810 8.55 -12.91 -4.73
N GLN A 811 8.67 -14.20 -4.45
CA GLN A 811 7.68 -14.96 -3.72
C GLN A 811 7.86 -14.72 -2.22
N LYS A 812 6.76 -14.67 -1.47
CA LYS A 812 6.83 -14.49 -0.01
C LYS A 812 7.50 -15.71 0.61
N LEU A 813 8.36 -15.49 1.60
CA LEU A 813 9.05 -16.57 2.30
C LEU A 813 8.04 -17.42 3.09
N ASN A 814 7.84 -18.65 2.64
CA ASN A 814 6.92 -19.61 3.23
C ASN A 814 7.65 -20.92 3.51
N GLY A 815 7.60 -21.36 4.76
CA GLY A 815 8.43 -22.47 5.24
C GLY A 815 8.01 -23.86 4.75
N GLN A 816 6.99 -24.01 3.89
CA GLN A 816 6.74 -25.27 3.18
C GLN A 816 7.83 -25.56 2.13
N ASN A 817 8.45 -24.51 1.60
CA ASN A 817 9.58 -24.57 0.69
C ASN A 817 10.90 -24.78 1.46
N LYS A 818 12.00 -24.78 0.70
CA LYS A 818 13.37 -24.73 1.22
C LYS A 818 14.08 -23.57 0.56
N TYR A 819 14.92 -22.87 1.30
CA TYR A 819 15.75 -21.80 0.75
C TYR A 819 17.20 -21.96 1.23
N ILE A 820 18.13 -21.48 0.41
CA ILE A 820 19.50 -21.17 0.82
C ILE A 820 19.63 -19.66 0.91
N LEU A 821 20.23 -19.17 2.00
CA LEU A 821 20.80 -17.84 2.06
C LEU A 821 22.31 -17.96 1.85
N HIS A 822 22.80 -17.50 0.70
CA HIS A 822 24.20 -17.69 0.29
C HIS A 822 25.06 -16.45 0.54
N PHE A 823 26.30 -16.68 1.00
CA PHE A 823 27.37 -15.69 1.10
C PHE A 823 28.63 -16.16 0.36
N ASP A 824 29.11 -15.37 -0.61
CA ASP A 824 30.43 -15.56 -1.24
C ASP A 824 31.59 -15.46 -0.22
N GLU A 825 32.78 -15.98 -0.57
CA GLU A 825 34.01 -15.85 0.23
C GLU A 825 34.26 -14.38 0.60
N GLY A 826 34.22 -14.07 1.90
CA GLY A 826 34.46 -12.72 2.43
C GLY A 826 33.30 -11.73 2.32
N MET A 827 32.10 -12.15 1.87
CA MET A 827 30.90 -11.30 1.77
C MET A 827 29.95 -11.42 2.97
N LEU A 828 30.42 -11.86 4.13
CA LEU A 828 29.67 -11.80 5.39
C LEU A 828 29.35 -10.32 5.76
N PRO A 829 28.29 -10.05 6.57
CA PRO A 829 27.87 -8.69 6.92
C PRO A 829 29.02 -7.82 7.48
N PRO A 830 29.35 -6.67 6.87
CA PRO A 830 30.50 -5.87 7.26
C PRO A 830 30.30 -5.16 8.60
N VAL A 831 31.20 -5.44 9.53
CA VAL A 831 31.25 -4.82 10.86
C VAL A 831 32.60 -4.13 11.09
N LEU A 832 32.60 -3.20 12.04
CA LEU A 832 33.79 -2.59 12.64
C LEU A 832 34.41 -3.54 13.68
N GLU A 833 35.51 -3.10 14.31
CA GLU A 833 36.11 -3.82 15.45
C GLU A 833 35.09 -3.96 16.60
N ASP A 834 35.07 -5.12 17.26
CA ASP A 834 34.08 -5.56 18.27
C ASP A 834 32.60 -5.58 17.83
N GLY A 835 32.32 -5.35 16.55
CA GLY A 835 31.01 -5.54 15.93
C GLY A 835 30.69 -7.00 15.64
N PHE A 836 29.41 -7.30 15.43
CA PHE A 836 28.92 -8.66 15.17
C PHE A 836 27.61 -8.64 14.35
N TRP A 837 27.22 -9.79 13.79
CA TRP A 837 25.96 -9.91 13.04
C TRP A 837 25.12 -11.12 13.46
N SER A 838 23.85 -11.13 13.07
CA SER A 838 22.97 -12.29 13.14
C SER A 838 21.89 -12.26 12.07
N ILE A 839 21.30 -13.40 11.79
CA ILE A 839 20.09 -13.56 10.97
C ILE A 839 19.10 -14.37 11.81
N THR A 840 17.97 -13.77 12.13
CA THR A 840 16.94 -14.36 13.00
C THR A 840 15.65 -14.54 12.20
N ALA A 841 15.00 -15.70 12.32
CA ALA A 841 13.76 -16.01 11.62
C ALA A 841 12.53 -15.82 12.52
N TYR A 842 11.53 -15.10 12.00
CA TYR A 842 10.28 -14.77 12.69
C TYR A 842 9.07 -15.23 11.88
N GLY A 843 8.00 -15.66 12.55
CA GLY A 843 6.74 -15.97 11.91
C GLY A 843 6.07 -14.75 11.30
N SER A 844 4.97 -14.95 10.58
CA SER A 844 4.09 -13.87 10.10
C SER A 844 3.44 -13.02 11.21
N ASP A 845 3.57 -13.45 12.47
CA ASP A 845 3.19 -12.73 13.69
C ASP A 845 4.35 -11.93 14.31
N SER A 846 5.53 -11.92 13.69
CA SER A 846 6.78 -11.33 14.19
C SER A 846 7.28 -11.91 15.52
N PHE A 847 6.93 -13.15 15.86
CA PHE A 847 7.53 -13.86 17.01
C PHE A 847 8.49 -14.97 16.57
N LEU A 848 9.37 -15.39 17.49
CA LEU A 848 10.36 -16.44 17.25
C LEU A 848 9.67 -17.78 16.97
N ILE A 849 10.15 -18.51 15.97
CA ILE A 849 9.51 -19.75 15.49
C ILE A 849 9.88 -20.94 16.40
N PRO A 850 8.93 -21.61 17.09
CA PRO A 850 9.23 -22.77 17.91
C PRO A 850 9.83 -23.92 17.09
N ASN A 851 10.95 -24.48 17.54
CA ASN A 851 11.65 -25.55 16.79
C ASN A 851 12.39 -26.55 17.71
N GLU A 852 12.65 -27.74 17.17
CA GLU A 852 13.13 -28.90 17.93
C GLU A 852 14.55 -28.77 18.51
N ILE A 853 15.37 -27.85 17.97
CA ILE A 853 16.74 -27.57 18.44
C ILE A 853 16.88 -26.28 19.25
N ASN A 854 15.79 -25.52 19.46
CA ASN A 854 15.78 -24.19 20.09
C ASN A 854 16.78 -23.18 19.46
N ARG A 855 17.02 -23.30 18.15
CA ARG A 855 17.86 -22.35 17.39
C ARG A 855 16.96 -21.33 16.72
N TYR A 856 17.15 -20.05 17.03
CA TYR A 856 16.32 -18.96 16.49
C TYR A 856 17.08 -18.05 15.52
N CYS A 857 18.41 -18.12 15.53
CA CYS A 857 19.30 -17.36 14.65
C CYS A 857 20.50 -18.20 14.17
N ILE A 858 21.19 -17.69 13.15
CA ILE A 858 22.59 -18.00 12.84
C ILE A 858 23.37 -16.68 12.90
N ASN A 859 24.61 -16.71 13.39
CA ASN A 859 25.46 -15.54 13.62
C ASN A 859 26.95 -15.88 13.47
N ASP A 860 27.84 -14.89 13.50
CA ASP A 860 29.31 -15.09 13.45
C ASP A 860 29.87 -15.96 14.60
N ARG A 861 29.14 -16.06 15.72
CA ARG A 861 29.43 -16.94 16.87
C ARG A 861 28.99 -18.40 16.64
N SER A 862 28.21 -18.67 15.60
CA SER A 862 27.67 -20.01 15.32
C SER A 862 28.75 -20.93 14.73
N ASN A 863 28.79 -22.19 15.20
CA ASN A 863 29.68 -23.23 14.67
C ASN A 863 29.17 -23.75 13.31
N VAL A 864 29.20 -22.91 12.28
CA VAL A 864 28.81 -23.24 10.90
C VAL A 864 29.91 -23.95 10.12
N THR A 865 29.52 -24.74 9.13
CA THR A 865 30.39 -25.39 8.15
C THR A 865 30.51 -24.49 6.92
N TYR A 866 31.73 -24.06 6.58
CA TYR A 866 32.03 -23.35 5.33
C TYR A 866 32.32 -24.35 4.19
N SER A 867 32.05 -23.93 2.95
CA SER A 867 32.34 -24.69 1.72
C SER A 867 33.84 -24.72 1.39
N GLU A 868 34.26 -25.60 0.45
CA GLU A 868 35.68 -25.71 0.03
C GLU A 868 36.25 -24.43 -0.62
N ASP A 869 35.37 -23.54 -1.10
CA ASP A 869 35.69 -22.22 -1.67
C ASP A 869 35.61 -21.07 -0.65
N GLY A 870 35.27 -21.34 0.61
CA GLY A 870 35.13 -20.33 1.66
C GLY A 870 33.76 -19.63 1.72
N SER A 871 32.79 -20.03 0.88
CA SER A 871 31.40 -19.55 0.97
C SER A 871 30.65 -20.14 2.18
N LEU A 872 29.53 -19.49 2.54
CA LEU A 872 28.61 -19.93 3.60
C LEU A 872 27.17 -20.00 3.07
N ASP A 873 26.61 -21.21 3.03
CA ASP A 873 25.17 -21.46 2.84
C ASP A 873 24.48 -21.56 4.20
N ILE A 874 23.42 -20.79 4.44
CA ILE A 874 22.49 -20.99 5.57
C ILE A 874 21.20 -21.63 5.03
N LEU A 875 20.78 -22.76 5.60
CA LEU A 875 19.62 -23.51 5.13
C LEU A 875 18.35 -23.05 5.88
N LEU A 876 17.35 -22.55 5.16
CA LEU A 876 16.06 -22.12 5.71
C LEU A 876 14.98 -23.16 5.33
N GLN A 877 14.61 -24.04 6.27
CA GLN A 877 13.62 -25.09 6.00
C GLN A 877 12.95 -25.63 7.28
N ASN A 878 11.74 -26.20 7.15
CA ASN A 878 10.90 -26.66 8.28
C ASN A 878 11.21 -28.05 8.86
N LYS A 879 12.24 -28.71 8.33
CA LYS A 879 12.70 -30.04 8.75
C LYS A 879 14.21 -30.03 8.85
N ASN A 880 14.75 -30.89 9.72
CA ASN A 880 16.17 -31.19 9.74
C ASN A 880 16.66 -31.58 8.33
N PRO A 881 17.80 -31.06 7.85
CA PRO A 881 18.32 -31.38 6.52
C PRO A 881 18.88 -32.80 6.37
N GLU A 882 19.04 -33.57 7.45
CA GLU A 882 19.64 -34.92 7.47
C GLU A 882 21.00 -34.98 6.71
N SER A 883 21.83 -33.95 6.87
CA SER A 883 23.07 -33.75 6.11
C SER A 883 24.18 -33.11 6.95
N ASP A 884 25.41 -33.10 6.42
CA ASP A 884 26.58 -32.49 7.06
C ASP A 884 26.46 -30.94 7.27
N LEU A 885 25.39 -30.32 6.76
CA LEU A 885 25.03 -28.90 6.95
C LEU A 885 23.96 -28.66 8.04
N GLU A 886 23.67 -29.63 8.92
CA GLU A 886 22.79 -29.44 10.09
C GLU A 886 23.24 -28.28 11.01
N ASN A 887 24.55 -27.98 11.03
CA ASN A 887 25.11 -26.82 11.72
C ASN A 887 24.66 -25.47 11.11
N ASN A 888 24.37 -25.43 9.81
CA ASN A 888 24.02 -24.24 9.05
C ASN A 888 22.49 -24.06 8.93
N TRP A 889 21.71 -24.99 9.46
CA TRP A 889 20.26 -24.97 9.39
C TRP A 889 19.67 -23.96 10.37
N LEU A 890 18.89 -23.01 9.86
CA LEU A 890 18.00 -22.16 10.64
C LEU A 890 16.56 -22.68 10.47
N PRO A 891 15.95 -23.27 11.51
CA PRO A 891 14.59 -23.80 11.43
C PRO A 891 13.54 -22.70 11.17
N VAL A 892 12.60 -22.97 10.25
CA VAL A 892 11.42 -22.13 9.99
C VAL A 892 10.12 -22.93 10.14
N GLY A 893 8.98 -22.25 10.13
CA GLY A 893 7.66 -22.87 10.37
C GLY A 893 7.09 -23.61 9.15
N SER A 894 5.84 -24.04 9.21
CA SER A 894 5.07 -24.48 8.02
C SER A 894 4.42 -23.33 7.24
N ASP A 895 4.59 -22.11 7.73
CA ASP A 895 3.78 -20.95 7.37
C ASP A 895 4.70 -19.84 6.84
N ASP A 896 4.12 -18.66 6.57
CA ASP A 896 4.88 -17.48 6.16
C ASP A 896 5.84 -17.02 7.28
N PHE A 897 7.06 -16.63 6.89
CA PHE A 897 8.08 -16.11 7.78
C PHE A 897 8.77 -14.87 7.17
N HIS A 898 9.59 -14.19 7.97
CA HIS A 898 10.54 -13.18 7.51
C HIS A 898 11.87 -13.31 8.27
N LEU A 899 12.93 -12.74 7.71
CA LEU A 899 14.24 -12.67 8.33
C LEU A 899 14.52 -11.23 8.74
N ILE A 900 15.05 -11.04 9.95
CA ILE A 900 15.75 -9.81 10.32
C ILE A 900 17.22 -10.16 10.45
N MET A 901 18.05 -9.52 9.63
CA MET A 901 19.47 -9.44 9.83
C MET A 901 19.76 -8.33 10.85
N ARG A 902 20.66 -8.59 11.79
CA ARG A 902 21.19 -7.58 12.71
C ARG A 902 22.65 -7.38 12.38
N ILE A 903 23.08 -6.13 12.24
CA ILE A 903 24.50 -5.79 12.06
C ILE A 903 24.84 -4.74 13.12
N TYR A 904 25.57 -5.16 14.15
CA TYR A 904 26.04 -4.32 15.25
C TYR A 904 27.44 -3.79 14.97
N LEU A 905 27.65 -2.50 15.23
CA LEU A 905 28.77 -1.68 14.75
C LEU A 905 28.96 -1.84 13.22
N PRO A 906 27.94 -1.52 12.41
CA PRO A 906 27.98 -1.72 10.97
C PRO A 906 29.06 -0.84 10.31
N ASP A 907 29.88 -1.44 9.44
CA ASP A 907 30.79 -0.67 8.59
C ASP A 907 29.99 -0.10 7.42
N MET A 908 29.32 1.03 7.66
CA MET A 908 28.40 1.65 6.71
C MET A 908 29.09 2.03 5.38
N ASP A 909 30.38 2.39 5.41
CA ASP A 909 31.16 2.66 4.20
C ASP A 909 31.33 1.40 3.34
N LYS A 910 31.61 0.23 3.95
CA LYS A 910 31.62 -1.06 3.22
C LYS A 910 30.22 -1.46 2.77
N ILE A 911 29.22 -1.38 3.65
CA ILE A 911 27.83 -1.81 3.40
C ILE A 911 27.24 -1.08 2.19
N LEU A 912 27.42 0.24 2.10
CA LEU A 912 26.80 1.06 1.06
C LEU A 912 27.57 1.09 -0.27
N ASN A 913 28.89 0.79 -0.28
CA ASN A 913 29.73 0.94 -1.47
C ASN A 913 30.30 -0.38 -2.03
N ASN A 914 30.55 -1.38 -1.18
CA ASN A 914 31.41 -2.53 -1.52
C ASN A 914 30.78 -3.90 -1.24
N TRP A 915 29.77 -3.97 -0.38
CA TRP A 915 29.19 -5.24 0.07
C TRP A 915 28.08 -5.73 -0.87
N ILE A 916 28.04 -7.04 -1.10
CA ILE A 916 26.93 -7.72 -1.76
C ILE A 916 26.12 -8.41 -0.67
N VAL A 917 24.94 -7.85 -0.40
CA VAL A 917 23.94 -8.42 0.51
C VAL A 917 23.54 -9.84 0.05
N PRO A 918 23.38 -10.82 0.96
CA PRO A 918 23.07 -12.20 0.59
C PRO A 918 21.67 -12.33 -0.02
N LYS A 919 21.54 -13.25 -0.97
CA LYS A 919 20.28 -13.63 -1.63
C LYS A 919 19.62 -14.80 -0.94
N ILE A 920 18.28 -14.81 -0.93
CA ILE A 920 17.47 -15.94 -0.47
C ILE A 920 16.95 -16.69 -1.71
N GLU A 921 17.49 -17.87 -1.97
CA GLU A 921 17.25 -18.64 -3.20
C GLU A 921 16.49 -19.94 -2.89
N ASN A 922 15.32 -20.12 -3.50
CA ASN A 922 14.41 -21.27 -3.34
C ASN A 922 14.99 -22.55 -3.99
N GLN A 923 14.72 -23.75 -3.44
CA GLN A 923 15.45 -25.01 -3.73
C GLN A 923 14.57 -26.18 -4.20
#